data_AF-A0AAD0PGS0-F1
#
_entry.id   AF-A0AAD0PGS0-F1
#
_cell.length_a   1.000
_cell.length_b   1.000
_cell.length_c   1.000
_cell.angle_alpha   90.00
_cell.angle_beta   90.00
_cell.angle_gamma   90.00
#
_symmetry.space_group_name_H-M   'P 1'
#
loop_
_entity.id
_entity.type
_entity.pdbx_description
1 polymer ?
#
loop_
_entity_poly.entity_id
_entity_poly.type
_entity_poly.pdbx_seq_one_letter_code
_entity_poly.pdbx_strand_id
1 'polypeptide(L)'
;MSDVQKQVAENPSWKREFNAGALQRGERYAEQGRVEILSHGDARIEATCSGNGDNRYRQRITITFNSAGHCHVRGQCTCPVGENCKHCAAVLYTLAHRHTAQPAASDHLPHHLQHWLQGLEQRATPHRPEEDKRGRMVCYQLMLLGDQGCALRVRKGTRNDGDIRYSRVQSLYELLYEPPKFVKEEDLRILRQLSAQNAPYGQERGYVLKGQEGGELLQRVLETGRLMFMEELPLLRRGQERQAEFRWVRLDSGEYRGMWYNADKPLLCVLPLVPLFYFDVMTSEVGTVAHSLDPHTAIQLSLAPDVPEHLIVPLSHKLNALNHQLPTPTTVKQELLDDIEPTPHLTLGSLEFSAYTPKTGRMQRQMQHRAALSFDYDGLRASGPDDKPLSRLVDSTSQHIRRQPQHEKRLRDTLHKLGFKPATRQSKALPDSAGEMFQLPDDETWLRFAREDLLRLREAGWKVDIHRDFAFNLHDVEDWYANIQEAPGHEWFDLELGIVVDGQRHSLLPIVLQLLRSSPELLRPSELARRGDDEHLLIDLNRGRLDSPAMRVALPYGRIKAVMGTLGELYLHEDASGPTLRMERADAARLNDIEHLPLQWEGGEQLRDLGRRLRDARDLEVEPPKGLAATLRPYQQQGLNWLQALREMGTGGILGDDMGLGKTLQTLAHLLLEKEAGRLNHPALAVMPTSLVPNWLDEAQRFAPNLRVLALHGPGRTRFFGALHEYDLILTTYALLPRDLEPLQAQPWHVLVLDEAQNIKSSTSKAAQAARELQANQRLCLTGTPMENNLGELWSIFHFLMPGWLGDQKRFNQDYRTPIERHGDRERLAHLASRVRPFLLRRSKEQVARELPAKSEMVHWVDLSDAQRDTYETVRVAMDKKVRDEIARNGASRSQIVILDALLKLRQVCCDLRLVKGVEAKGNQADKGKLGSLMEMLEELLSEGRRVLLFSQFTSMLALIEQELEKRDIRYSLLTGDTRDRRAPVQQFQNGDSEVFLISLKAGGTGLNLTAADTVIHYDPWWNPASESQATDRAYRIGQDKPVFVYKLITRGTVEEKIQQLQQEKAALAAGLLDGGQAGQWRLGDEEIEALFAPLPGKRGR
;
A
#
# COMPACT_ATOMS: atom_id res chain seq x y z
N MET A 1 22.63 30.90 -29.03
CA MET A 1 23.20 29.54 -29.25
C MET A 1 24.28 29.68 -30.32
N SER A 2 25.42 29.00 -30.20
CA SER A 2 26.40 28.96 -31.31
C SER A 2 25.96 27.94 -32.37
N ASP A 3 26.31 28.15 -33.64
CA ASP A 3 25.88 27.27 -34.74
C ASP A 3 26.21 25.79 -34.50
N VAL A 4 27.40 25.46 -33.97
CA VAL A 4 27.79 24.06 -33.71
C VAL A 4 26.84 23.33 -32.77
N GLN A 5 26.33 23.98 -31.71
CA GLN A 5 25.38 23.34 -30.79
C GLN A 5 24.09 22.96 -31.51
N LYS A 6 23.64 23.81 -32.42
CA LYS A 6 22.44 23.58 -33.22
C LYS A 6 22.68 22.50 -34.26
N GLN A 7 23.77 22.60 -35.02
CA GLN A 7 24.15 21.63 -36.06
C GLN A 7 24.41 20.21 -35.51
N VAL A 8 25.01 20.08 -34.31
CA VAL A 8 25.26 18.78 -33.64
C VAL A 8 23.99 18.14 -33.09
N ALA A 9 23.00 18.94 -32.71
CA ALA A 9 21.68 18.46 -32.30
C ALA A 9 20.80 18.07 -33.50
N GLU A 10 20.85 18.85 -34.59
CA GLU A 10 20.01 18.65 -35.78
C GLU A 10 20.55 17.57 -36.75
N ASN A 11 21.84 17.25 -36.72
CA ASN A 11 22.46 16.25 -37.60
C ASN A 11 23.10 15.07 -36.85
N PRO A 12 22.35 14.01 -36.49
CA PRO A 12 22.86 12.89 -35.69
C PRO A 12 23.86 11.96 -36.42
N SER A 13 24.28 12.27 -37.65
CA SER A 13 25.21 11.43 -38.42
C SER A 13 26.58 11.27 -37.74
N TRP A 14 27.01 12.23 -36.92
CA TRP A 14 28.26 12.18 -36.17
C TRP A 14 28.38 10.95 -35.27
N LYS A 15 27.25 10.36 -34.83
CA LYS A 15 27.26 9.12 -34.02
C LYS A 15 27.90 7.93 -34.78
N ARG A 16 27.99 7.97 -36.10
CA ARG A 16 28.65 6.94 -36.93
C ARG A 16 30.18 6.92 -36.78
N GLU A 17 30.78 8.01 -36.31
CA GLU A 17 32.23 8.15 -36.10
C GLU A 17 32.73 7.53 -34.78
N PHE A 18 31.83 6.88 -34.02
CA PHE A 18 32.08 6.34 -32.68
C PHE A 18 31.55 4.90 -32.59
N ASN A 19 32.26 4.00 -31.89
CA ASN A 19 31.72 2.67 -31.62
C ASN A 19 30.58 2.71 -30.58
N ALA A 20 29.61 1.79 -30.69
CA ALA A 20 28.40 1.77 -29.86
C ALA A 20 28.68 1.78 -28.35
N GLY A 21 29.71 1.04 -27.90
CA GLY A 21 30.13 1.03 -26.50
C GLY A 21 30.78 2.34 -26.04
N ALA A 22 31.39 3.13 -26.93
CA ALA A 22 31.86 4.48 -26.62
C ALA A 22 30.70 5.46 -26.47
N LEU A 23 29.68 5.37 -27.35
CA LEU A 23 28.47 6.19 -27.29
C LEU A 23 27.69 5.96 -25.99
N GLN A 24 27.27 4.72 -25.70
CA GLN A 24 26.45 4.39 -24.53
C GLN A 24 27.11 4.80 -23.20
N ARG A 25 28.45 4.70 -23.13
CA ARG A 25 29.22 5.16 -21.95
C ARG A 25 29.45 6.67 -21.95
N GLY A 26 29.50 7.32 -23.11
CA GLY A 26 29.60 8.79 -23.21
C GLY A 26 28.29 9.48 -22.79
N GLU A 27 27.16 8.96 -23.26
CA GLU A 27 25.80 9.40 -22.91
C GLU A 27 25.61 9.42 -21.38
N ARG A 28 25.88 8.30 -20.71
CA ARG A 28 25.85 8.18 -19.24
C ARG A 28 26.85 9.08 -18.50
N TYR A 29 27.98 9.47 -19.10
CA TYR A 29 28.92 10.42 -18.49
C TYR A 29 28.43 11.88 -18.64
N ALA A 30 27.66 12.18 -19.70
CA ALA A 30 27.01 13.48 -19.90
C ALA A 30 25.81 13.67 -18.95
N GLU A 31 24.94 12.66 -18.82
CA GLU A 31 23.84 12.63 -17.85
C GLU A 31 24.33 12.87 -16.41
N GLN A 32 25.48 12.28 -16.06
CA GLN A 32 26.13 12.45 -14.76
C GLN A 32 26.92 13.77 -14.63
N GLY A 33 26.76 14.71 -15.57
CA GLY A 33 27.34 16.05 -15.51
C GLY A 33 28.87 16.12 -15.54
N ARG A 34 29.56 15.01 -15.86
CA ARG A 34 31.03 14.86 -15.69
C ARG A 34 31.89 15.68 -16.65
N VAL A 35 31.26 16.45 -17.53
CA VAL A 35 31.90 17.27 -18.57
C VAL A 35 31.89 18.74 -18.16
N GLU A 36 32.95 19.46 -18.50
CA GLU A 36 33.08 20.90 -18.40
C GLU A 36 33.57 21.43 -19.76
N ILE A 37 32.74 22.19 -20.46
CA ILE A 37 33.09 22.74 -21.78
C ILE A 37 33.92 23.99 -21.55
N LEU A 38 35.13 24.04 -22.11
CA LEU A 38 36.09 25.13 -21.91
C LEU A 38 35.95 26.20 -23.00
N SER A 39 35.66 25.78 -24.24
CA SER A 39 35.32 26.68 -25.34
C SER A 39 34.58 25.94 -26.47
N HIS A 40 33.82 26.67 -27.28
CA HIS A 40 33.28 26.17 -28.55
C HIS A 40 33.12 27.33 -29.55
N GLY A 41 33.40 27.04 -30.81
CA GLY A 41 33.22 27.93 -31.97
C GLY A 41 32.99 27.10 -33.23
N ASP A 42 32.76 27.76 -34.37
CA ASP A 42 31.97 27.28 -35.52
C ASP A 42 32.39 25.95 -36.19
N ALA A 43 33.56 25.40 -35.86
CA ALA A 43 33.99 24.05 -36.25
C ALA A 43 34.79 23.31 -35.17
N ARG A 44 34.95 23.86 -33.95
CA ARG A 44 35.84 23.31 -32.90
C ARG A 44 35.32 23.51 -31.48
N ILE A 45 35.54 22.50 -30.64
CA ILE A 45 35.15 22.43 -29.23
C ILE A 45 36.38 22.02 -28.41
N GLU A 46 36.63 22.69 -27.29
CA GLU A 46 37.53 22.20 -26.23
C GLU A 46 36.77 22.00 -24.92
N ALA A 47 37.06 20.91 -24.22
CA ALA A 47 36.36 20.52 -23.01
C ALA A 47 37.26 19.68 -22.09
N THR A 48 36.81 19.44 -20.87
CA THR A 48 37.34 18.41 -19.97
C THR A 48 36.24 17.48 -19.50
N CYS A 49 36.60 16.24 -19.18
CA CYS A 49 35.68 15.19 -18.76
C CYS A 49 36.34 14.33 -17.67
N SER A 50 35.65 14.15 -16.54
CA SER A 50 36.12 13.31 -15.42
C SER A 50 35.91 11.82 -15.72
N GLY A 51 36.95 11.02 -15.49
CA GLY A 51 37.01 9.59 -15.78
C GLY A 51 36.36 8.71 -14.70
N ASN A 52 37.08 7.67 -14.28
CA ASN A 52 36.84 6.96 -13.01
C ASN A 52 38.03 7.25 -12.08
N GLY A 53 37.76 7.51 -10.80
CA GLY A 53 38.69 8.24 -9.93
C GLY A 53 38.86 9.69 -10.39
N ASP A 54 39.74 10.44 -9.73
CA ASP A 54 39.90 11.89 -9.90
C ASP A 54 40.60 12.33 -11.20
N ASN A 55 40.80 11.39 -12.14
CA ASN A 55 41.42 11.65 -13.42
C ASN A 55 40.51 12.50 -14.33
N ARG A 56 40.85 13.77 -14.52
CA ARG A 56 40.27 14.64 -15.55
C ARG A 56 41.06 14.58 -16.86
N TYR A 57 40.38 14.29 -17.96
CA TYR A 57 40.96 14.29 -19.31
C TYR A 57 40.49 15.51 -20.10
N ARG A 58 41.34 16.12 -20.92
CA ARG A 58 40.97 17.21 -21.84
C ARG A 58 40.64 16.64 -23.23
N GLN A 59 39.63 17.20 -23.87
CA GLN A 59 39.19 16.89 -25.24
C GLN A 59 39.35 18.11 -26.15
N ARG A 60 39.72 17.87 -27.41
CA ARG A 60 39.66 18.82 -28.51
C ARG A 60 38.94 18.14 -29.67
N ILE A 61 37.79 18.65 -30.07
CA ILE A 61 36.93 18.07 -31.11
C ILE A 61 36.83 19.05 -32.27
N THR A 62 37.03 18.56 -33.50
CA THR A 62 36.77 19.30 -34.75
C THR A 62 35.60 18.65 -35.48
N ILE A 63 34.73 19.47 -36.05
CA ILE A 63 33.51 19.06 -36.76
C ILE A 63 33.54 19.69 -38.16
N THR A 64 33.23 18.89 -39.18
CA THR A 64 33.17 19.34 -40.58
C THR A 64 31.97 18.72 -41.30
N PHE A 65 31.49 19.40 -42.34
CA PHE A 65 30.38 18.94 -43.17
C PHE A 65 30.86 18.76 -44.61
N ASN A 66 30.40 17.69 -45.28
CA ASN A 66 30.67 17.48 -46.69
C ASN A 66 29.55 18.08 -47.58
N SER A 67 29.76 18.08 -48.90
CA SER A 67 28.80 18.62 -49.88
C SER A 67 27.47 17.85 -49.97
N ALA A 68 27.32 16.73 -49.26
CA ALA A 68 26.06 15.99 -49.09
C ALA A 68 25.40 16.22 -47.71
N GLY A 69 25.91 17.18 -46.92
CA GLY A 69 25.35 17.55 -45.61
C GLY A 69 25.73 16.61 -44.45
N HIS A 70 26.57 15.59 -44.67
CA HIS A 70 26.96 14.69 -43.59
C HIS A 70 27.98 15.33 -42.64
N CYS A 71 27.64 15.35 -41.35
CA CYS A 71 28.51 15.76 -40.25
C CYS A 71 29.56 14.67 -39.97
N HIS A 72 30.83 15.00 -40.18
CA HIS A 72 32.01 14.21 -39.80
C HIS A 72 32.68 14.82 -38.56
N VAL A 73 33.21 14.00 -37.67
CA VAL A 73 33.71 14.44 -36.35
C VAL A 73 35.00 13.72 -35.96
N ARG A 74 36.04 14.52 -35.64
CA ARG A 74 37.32 14.04 -35.12
C ARG A 74 37.61 14.65 -33.76
N GLY A 75 37.47 13.85 -32.70
CA GLY A 75 37.70 14.22 -31.31
C GLY A 75 38.92 13.55 -30.71
N GLN A 76 39.92 14.34 -30.33
CA GLN A 76 41.13 13.90 -29.63
C GLN A 76 41.00 14.11 -28.12
N CYS A 77 41.49 13.17 -27.32
CA CYS A 77 41.37 13.19 -25.86
C CYS A 77 42.67 12.75 -25.18
N THR A 78 43.05 13.39 -24.07
CA THR A 78 44.24 13.04 -23.26
C THR A 78 44.06 11.76 -22.41
N CYS A 79 43.23 10.81 -22.85
CA CYS A 79 43.00 9.52 -22.19
C CYS A 79 43.60 8.37 -23.02
N PRO A 80 43.83 7.17 -22.44
CA PRO A 80 44.52 6.07 -23.14
C PRO A 80 43.87 5.56 -24.45
N VAL A 81 42.64 5.96 -24.76
CA VAL A 81 41.93 5.60 -26.01
C VAL A 81 42.25 6.58 -27.16
N GLY A 82 42.80 7.76 -26.89
CA GLY A 82 43.20 8.73 -27.91
C GLY A 82 42.03 9.41 -28.64
N GLU A 83 41.62 8.88 -29.79
CA GLU A 83 40.62 9.49 -30.68
C GLU A 83 39.20 8.87 -30.51
N ASN A 84 38.17 9.66 -30.80
CA ASN A 84 36.72 9.34 -30.76
C ASN A 84 36.28 8.43 -29.59
N CYS A 85 36.82 8.71 -28.40
CA CYS A 85 36.59 7.93 -27.19
C CYS A 85 35.28 8.29 -26.48
N LYS A 86 34.91 7.52 -25.44
CA LYS A 86 33.73 7.78 -24.60
C LYS A 86 33.68 9.20 -24.00
N HIS A 87 34.84 9.81 -23.73
CA HIS A 87 34.90 11.18 -23.20
C HIS A 87 34.59 12.22 -24.27
N CYS A 88 35.06 12.03 -25.52
CA CYS A 88 34.65 12.86 -26.67
C CYS A 88 33.14 12.73 -26.95
N ALA A 89 32.60 11.51 -26.88
CA ALA A 89 31.16 11.29 -27.00
C ALA A 89 30.38 12.01 -25.88
N ALA A 90 30.84 11.95 -24.61
CA ALA A 90 30.24 12.66 -23.49
C ALA A 90 30.20 14.18 -23.69
N VAL A 91 31.23 14.78 -24.32
CA VAL A 91 31.24 16.21 -24.63
C VAL A 91 30.15 16.58 -25.63
N LEU A 92 29.98 15.80 -26.70
CA LEU A 92 28.94 16.02 -27.70
C LEU A 92 27.54 15.80 -27.12
N TYR A 93 27.36 14.77 -26.28
CA TYR A 93 26.12 14.56 -25.53
C TYR A 93 25.82 15.70 -24.55
N THR A 94 26.82 16.24 -23.85
CA THR A 94 26.64 17.37 -22.93
C THR A 94 26.25 18.65 -23.67
N LEU A 95 26.87 18.93 -24.82
CA LEU A 95 26.51 20.05 -25.70
C LEU A 95 25.07 19.96 -26.21
N ALA A 96 24.52 18.75 -26.36
CA ALA A 96 23.13 18.52 -26.75
C ALA A 96 22.11 18.59 -25.60
N HIS A 97 22.52 18.57 -24.32
CA HIS A 97 21.61 18.41 -23.17
C HIS A 97 21.69 19.48 -22.08
N ARG A 98 22.75 20.31 -22.00
CA ARG A 98 22.94 21.18 -20.82
C ARG A 98 22.08 22.46 -20.83
N HIS A 99 20.89 22.35 -20.25
CA HIS A 99 20.26 23.43 -19.49
C HIS A 99 20.49 23.21 -17.97
N THR A 100 20.54 24.31 -17.20
CA THR A 100 20.47 24.43 -15.71
C THR A 100 21.65 24.01 -14.79
N ALA A 101 21.95 24.94 -13.86
CA ALA A 101 22.43 24.80 -12.46
C ALA A 101 23.91 24.48 -12.07
N GLN A 102 24.30 24.99 -10.87
CA GLN A 102 25.56 24.84 -10.09
C GLN A 102 25.24 24.28 -8.67
N PRO A 103 26.21 23.84 -7.82
CA PRO A 103 26.85 24.72 -6.81
C PRO A 103 28.32 24.34 -6.37
N ALA A 104 28.84 24.97 -5.29
CA ALA A 104 30.20 24.84 -4.70
C ALA A 104 30.38 23.63 -3.73
N ALA A 105 31.48 23.36 -2.98
CA ALA A 105 32.71 24.08 -2.56
C ALA A 105 33.94 23.09 -2.44
N SER A 106 35.01 23.15 -1.61
CA SER A 106 35.46 23.97 -0.44
C SER A 106 36.98 23.81 -0.14
N ASP A 107 37.54 24.70 0.71
CA ASP A 107 38.72 24.60 1.61
C ASP A 107 40.02 23.86 1.23
N HIS A 108 41.01 24.62 0.72
CA HIS A 108 42.44 24.54 1.14
C HIS A 108 43.20 25.81 0.69
N LEU A 109 44.28 26.18 1.40
CA LEU A 109 45.09 27.37 1.11
C LEU A 109 45.91 27.21 -0.19
N PRO A 110 45.69 28.03 -1.25
CA PRO A 110 46.31 27.76 -2.56
C PRO A 110 47.77 28.23 -2.68
N HIS A 111 48.51 27.55 -3.57
CA HIS A 111 49.96 27.69 -3.83
C HIS A 111 50.46 29.13 -4.10
N HIS A 112 49.59 30.07 -4.51
CA HIS A 112 50.00 31.46 -4.74
C HIS A 112 50.36 32.20 -3.44
N LEU A 113 49.78 31.84 -2.29
CA LEU A 113 50.11 32.46 -0.99
C LEU A 113 51.44 31.96 -0.43
N GLN A 114 51.85 30.73 -0.74
CA GLN A 114 53.23 30.26 -0.45
C GLN A 114 54.27 30.99 -1.30
N HIS A 115 53.95 31.26 -2.58
CA HIS A 115 54.83 31.99 -3.50
C HIS A 115 54.96 33.50 -3.15
N TRP A 116 53.96 34.08 -2.48
CA TRP A 116 54.01 35.47 -2.01
C TRP A 116 55.03 35.67 -0.87
N LEU A 117 55.11 34.71 0.07
CA LEU A 117 56.01 34.78 1.23
C LEU A 117 57.51 34.76 0.89
N GLN A 118 57.90 34.23 -0.27
CA GLN A 118 59.29 34.28 -0.75
C GLN A 118 59.68 35.63 -1.40
N GLY A 119 58.73 36.54 -1.65
CA GLY A 119 58.97 37.82 -2.31
C GLY A 119 59.44 38.96 -1.39
N LEU A 120 59.62 38.72 -0.09
CA LEU A 120 59.81 39.78 0.91
C LEU A 120 61.24 40.34 1.02
N GLU A 121 62.25 39.73 0.40
CA GLU A 121 63.65 40.15 0.49
C GLU A 121 64.29 40.54 -0.86
N GLN A 122 63.76 41.59 -1.50
CA GLN A 122 64.51 42.36 -2.50
C GLN A 122 63.97 43.78 -2.71
N ARG A 123 64.83 44.78 -2.52
CA ARG A 123 64.53 46.18 -2.88
C ARG A 123 64.83 46.42 -4.36
N ALA A 124 63.79 46.59 -5.17
CA ALA A 124 63.93 47.12 -6.53
C ALA A 124 64.26 48.63 -6.50
N THR A 125 65.39 49.02 -7.08
CA THR A 125 65.76 50.41 -7.37
C THR A 125 65.06 50.91 -8.64
N PRO A 126 64.83 52.24 -8.80
CA PRO A 126 64.08 52.78 -9.92
C PRO A 126 64.85 52.61 -11.25
N HIS A 127 64.27 51.86 -12.19
CA HIS A 127 64.84 51.65 -13.50
C HIS A 127 64.48 52.82 -14.44
N ARG A 128 65.50 53.51 -14.98
CA ARG A 128 65.31 54.51 -16.04
C ARG A 128 64.86 53.78 -17.32
N PRO A 129 63.78 54.20 -18.00
CA PRO A 129 63.37 53.56 -19.24
C PRO A 129 64.35 53.88 -20.37
N GLU A 130 64.80 52.87 -21.11
CA GLU A 130 65.16 53.08 -22.51
C GLU A 130 63.88 53.41 -23.29
N GLU A 131 63.93 54.43 -24.15
CA GLU A 131 62.81 54.72 -25.06
C GLU A 131 62.81 53.73 -26.23
N ASP A 132 61.65 53.14 -26.56
CA ASP A 132 61.46 52.50 -27.87
C ASP A 132 61.75 53.58 -28.93
N LYS A 133 62.71 53.32 -29.81
CA LYS A 133 63.12 54.21 -30.92
C LYS A 133 62.01 54.50 -31.94
N ARG A 134 60.79 54.01 -31.70
CA ARG A 134 59.54 54.29 -32.43
C ARG A 134 58.45 54.96 -31.58
N GLY A 135 58.77 55.47 -30.38
CA GLY A 135 57.89 56.30 -29.55
C GLY A 135 56.66 55.58 -28.96
N ARG A 136 56.65 54.24 -28.92
CA ARG A 136 55.47 53.45 -28.51
C ARG A 136 55.37 53.34 -26.99
N MET A 137 54.14 53.22 -26.48
CA MET A 137 53.87 53.02 -25.05
C MET A 137 52.47 52.45 -24.80
N VAL A 138 52.24 51.91 -23.61
CA VAL A 138 50.87 51.68 -23.08
C VAL A 138 50.30 53.01 -22.57
N CYS A 139 49.01 53.24 -22.79
CA CYS A 139 48.26 54.37 -22.23
C CYS A 139 46.94 53.87 -21.63
N TYR A 140 46.35 54.66 -20.75
CA TYR A 140 45.12 54.31 -20.03
C TYR A 140 44.08 55.40 -20.25
N GLN A 141 42.83 55.03 -20.52
CA GLN A 141 41.72 55.96 -20.72
C GLN A 141 40.71 55.81 -19.59
N LEU A 142 40.52 56.87 -18.78
CA LEU A 142 39.42 56.98 -17.84
C LEU A 142 38.11 57.16 -18.61
N MET A 143 37.05 56.53 -18.14
CA MET A 143 35.70 56.66 -18.68
C MET A 143 34.70 56.80 -17.54
N LEU A 144 33.75 57.71 -17.70
CA LEU A 144 32.59 57.84 -16.82
C LEU A 144 31.47 56.97 -17.38
N LEU A 145 30.77 56.25 -16.50
CA LEU A 145 29.67 55.34 -16.85
C LEU A 145 28.31 55.91 -16.43
N GLY A 146 28.18 57.23 -16.40
CA GLY A 146 26.99 57.92 -15.90
C GLY A 146 26.80 57.68 -14.40
N ASP A 147 25.61 57.23 -14.02
CA ASP A 147 25.23 56.77 -12.68
C ASP A 147 26.00 55.54 -12.18
N GLN A 148 26.65 54.79 -13.08
CA GLN A 148 27.28 53.50 -12.77
C GLN A 148 28.77 53.63 -12.32
N GLY A 149 29.27 54.84 -12.05
CA GLY A 149 30.65 55.10 -11.63
C GLY A 149 31.63 55.26 -12.79
N CYS A 150 32.80 54.62 -12.74
CA CYS A 150 33.86 54.81 -13.74
C CYS A 150 34.63 53.53 -14.11
N ALA A 151 35.35 53.57 -15.23
CA ALA A 151 36.14 52.46 -15.75
C ALA A 151 37.45 52.92 -16.41
N LEU A 152 38.41 51.99 -16.54
CA LEU A 152 39.65 52.19 -17.31
C LEU A 152 39.64 51.35 -18.60
N ARG A 153 40.02 51.93 -19.73
CA ARG A 153 40.29 51.22 -21.00
C ARG A 153 41.78 51.31 -21.34
N VAL A 154 42.40 50.20 -21.74
CA VAL A 154 43.81 50.20 -22.18
C VAL A 154 43.91 50.64 -23.64
N ARG A 155 44.87 51.51 -23.94
CA ARG A 155 45.22 52.00 -25.28
C ARG A 155 46.71 51.76 -25.56
N LYS A 156 47.06 51.74 -26.85
CA LYS A 156 48.45 51.71 -27.32
C LYS A 156 48.78 53.06 -27.96
N GLY A 157 49.63 53.85 -27.31
CA GLY A 157 50.10 55.13 -27.81
C GLY A 157 51.32 54.98 -28.72
N THR A 158 51.48 55.89 -29.68
CA THR A 158 52.71 56.09 -30.45
C THR A 158 52.98 57.59 -30.56
N ARG A 159 54.09 58.06 -30.00
CA ARG A 159 54.48 59.47 -29.97
C ARG A 159 55.17 59.90 -31.27
N ASN A 160 54.65 60.96 -31.90
CA ASN A 160 55.25 61.67 -33.03
C ASN A 160 55.25 63.18 -32.72
N ASP A 161 56.40 63.85 -32.81
CA ASP A 161 56.55 65.32 -32.77
C ASP A 161 55.76 66.07 -31.68
N GLY A 162 55.67 65.46 -30.49
CA GLY A 162 54.99 66.00 -29.31
C GLY A 162 53.69 65.26 -28.96
N ASP A 163 52.87 64.98 -29.96
CA ASP A 163 51.57 64.30 -29.81
C ASP A 163 51.69 62.78 -29.67
N ILE A 164 50.67 62.16 -29.08
CA ILE A 164 50.55 60.71 -28.93
C ILE A 164 49.33 60.24 -29.73
N ARG A 165 49.57 59.47 -30.80
CA ARG A 165 48.50 58.83 -31.57
C ARG A 165 48.04 57.56 -30.86
N TYR A 166 46.77 57.48 -30.48
CA TYR A 166 46.21 56.32 -29.79
C TYR A 166 45.71 55.25 -30.77
N SER A 167 45.78 53.99 -30.34
CA SER A 167 45.26 52.84 -31.06
C SER A 167 44.65 51.84 -30.07
N ARG A 168 43.72 51.00 -30.55
CA ARG A 168 43.09 49.95 -29.73
C ARG A 168 44.09 48.82 -29.46
N VAL A 169 44.02 48.24 -28.27
CA VAL A 169 44.63 46.94 -27.96
C VAL A 169 43.61 45.85 -28.34
N GLN A 170 44.06 44.78 -28.99
CA GLN A 170 43.20 43.64 -29.38
C GLN A 170 43.17 42.55 -28.31
N SER A 171 44.24 42.42 -27.52
CA SER A 171 44.35 41.45 -26.44
C SER A 171 45.20 41.98 -25.28
N LEU A 172 44.66 42.03 -24.07
CA LEU A 172 45.51 42.19 -22.86
C LEU A 172 46.38 40.94 -22.61
N TYR A 173 45.92 39.76 -23.04
CA TYR A 173 46.67 38.52 -22.88
C TYR A 173 47.98 38.57 -23.69
N GLU A 174 47.97 39.12 -24.91
CA GLU A 174 49.20 39.33 -25.71
C GLU A 174 50.21 40.23 -24.98
N LEU A 175 49.75 41.36 -24.42
CA LEU A 175 50.61 42.28 -23.65
C LEU A 175 51.15 41.69 -22.33
N LEU A 176 50.55 40.60 -21.84
CA LEU A 176 50.94 39.93 -20.59
C LEU A 176 51.75 38.65 -20.80
N TYR A 177 51.54 37.95 -21.91
CA TYR A 177 52.16 36.65 -22.23
C TYR A 177 53.50 36.82 -22.97
N GLU A 178 53.54 37.70 -23.98
CA GLU A 178 54.78 38.10 -24.68
C GLU A 178 54.88 39.64 -24.71
N PRO A 179 55.17 40.29 -23.56
CA PRO A 179 55.18 41.75 -23.46
C PRO A 179 56.14 42.40 -24.47
N PRO A 180 55.63 43.24 -25.40
CA PRO A 180 56.48 44.00 -26.30
C PRO A 180 57.38 44.97 -25.54
N LYS A 181 58.55 45.31 -26.11
CA LYS A 181 59.57 46.19 -25.47
C LYS A 181 59.10 47.57 -24.98
N PHE A 182 57.92 48.03 -25.38
CA PHE A 182 57.31 49.29 -24.92
C PHE A 182 56.38 49.14 -23.70
N VAL A 183 56.15 47.92 -23.22
CA VAL A 183 55.39 47.62 -22.00
C VAL A 183 56.37 47.58 -20.84
N LYS A 184 56.22 48.50 -19.87
CA LYS A 184 57.11 48.57 -18.71
C LYS A 184 56.65 47.61 -17.60
N GLU A 185 57.49 47.42 -16.58
CA GLU A 185 57.11 46.64 -15.41
C GLU A 185 55.93 47.28 -14.62
N GLU A 186 55.86 48.61 -14.58
CA GLU A 186 54.69 49.34 -14.04
C GLU A 186 53.40 49.00 -14.81
N ASP A 187 53.48 48.86 -16.14
CA ASP A 187 52.35 48.47 -16.97
C ASP A 187 51.96 47.01 -16.71
N LEU A 188 52.92 46.09 -16.61
CA LEU A 188 52.64 44.69 -16.29
C LEU A 188 51.89 44.51 -14.97
N ARG A 189 52.17 45.34 -13.96
CA ARG A 189 51.45 45.32 -12.67
C ARG A 189 49.98 45.76 -12.87
N ILE A 190 49.76 46.90 -13.54
CA ILE A 190 48.42 47.44 -13.84
C ILE A 190 47.62 46.49 -14.73
N LEU A 191 48.21 45.99 -15.82
CA LEU A 191 47.57 45.08 -16.77
C LEU A 191 47.19 43.74 -16.15
N ARG A 192 47.98 43.21 -15.19
CA ARG A 192 47.62 42.01 -14.40
C ARG A 192 46.40 42.27 -13.52
N GLN A 193 46.34 43.41 -12.84
CA GLN A 193 45.17 43.79 -12.02
C GLN A 193 43.90 43.95 -12.87
N LEU A 194 43.99 44.59 -14.03
CA LEU A 194 42.87 44.72 -14.98
C LEU A 194 42.42 43.35 -15.53
N SER A 195 43.36 42.48 -15.89
CA SER A 195 43.08 41.12 -16.38
C SER A 195 42.38 40.25 -15.32
N ALA A 196 42.78 40.36 -14.05
CA ALA A 196 42.19 39.61 -12.94
C ALA A 196 40.68 39.88 -12.73
N GLN A 197 40.15 41.01 -13.19
CA GLN A 197 38.73 41.32 -13.13
C GLN A 197 37.85 40.42 -14.03
N ASN A 198 38.43 39.66 -14.97
CA ASN A 198 37.72 38.75 -15.88
C ASN A 198 36.56 39.39 -16.68
N ALA A 199 36.59 40.71 -16.89
CA ALA A 199 35.50 41.47 -17.51
C ALA A 199 35.31 41.14 -19.02
N PRO A 200 34.18 40.54 -19.44
CA PRO A 200 33.91 40.29 -20.85
C PRO A 200 33.82 41.62 -21.62
N TYR A 201 34.49 41.68 -22.77
CA TYR A 201 34.61 42.91 -23.58
C TYR A 201 35.25 44.11 -22.85
N GLY A 202 35.98 43.91 -21.73
CA GLY A 202 36.61 45.01 -20.97
C GLY A 202 37.60 45.87 -21.77
N GLN A 203 38.15 45.37 -22.88
CA GLN A 203 38.98 46.13 -23.80
C GLN A 203 38.18 47.16 -24.63
N GLU A 204 36.89 46.91 -24.85
CA GLU A 204 35.98 47.82 -25.57
C GLU A 204 35.15 48.65 -24.59
N ARG A 205 34.54 48.01 -23.58
CA ARG A 205 33.65 48.65 -22.60
C ARG A 205 34.35 49.22 -21.37
N GLY A 206 35.63 48.92 -21.17
CA GLY A 206 36.39 49.29 -19.98
C GLY A 206 36.30 48.26 -18.85
N TYR A 207 37.28 48.33 -17.96
CA TYR A 207 37.40 47.59 -16.71
C TYR A 207 36.87 48.48 -15.59
N VAL A 208 35.76 48.09 -14.97
CA VAL A 208 35.02 48.94 -14.02
C VAL A 208 35.81 49.06 -12.71
N LEU A 209 35.98 50.29 -12.23
CA LEU A 209 36.61 50.57 -10.95
C LEU A 209 35.53 50.58 -9.86
N LYS A 210 35.77 49.85 -8.76
CA LYS A 210 34.87 49.80 -7.59
C LYS A 210 35.68 49.75 -6.29
N GLY A 211 35.17 50.40 -5.25
CA GLY A 211 35.73 50.35 -3.90
C GLY A 211 37.21 50.75 -3.80
N GLN A 212 37.93 50.15 -2.86
CA GLN A 212 39.34 50.44 -2.59
C GLN A 212 40.27 49.97 -3.72
N GLU A 213 40.09 48.74 -4.22
CA GLU A 213 40.94 48.22 -5.31
C GLU A 213 40.86 49.09 -6.58
N GLY A 214 39.67 49.62 -6.88
CA GLY A 214 39.48 50.58 -7.97
C GLY A 214 40.16 51.93 -7.72
N GLY A 215 40.12 52.44 -6.49
CA GLY A 215 40.80 53.68 -6.08
C GLY A 215 42.33 53.56 -6.17
N GLU A 216 42.89 52.50 -5.62
CA GLU A 216 44.33 52.20 -5.71
C GLU A 216 44.79 52.02 -7.17
N LEU A 217 43.99 51.34 -8.00
CA LEU A 217 44.30 51.14 -9.42
C LEU A 217 44.27 52.46 -10.20
N LEU A 218 43.30 53.34 -9.92
CA LEU A 218 43.25 54.68 -10.51
C LEU A 218 44.48 55.52 -10.12
N GLN A 219 44.88 55.51 -8.85
CA GLN A 219 46.05 56.24 -8.39
C GLN A 219 47.33 55.74 -9.08
N ARG A 220 47.58 54.41 -9.08
CA ARG A 220 48.74 53.81 -9.75
C ARG A 220 48.80 54.17 -11.24
N VAL A 221 47.65 54.20 -11.90
CA VAL A 221 47.51 54.57 -13.32
C VAL A 221 47.78 56.06 -13.56
N LEU A 222 47.29 56.95 -12.69
CA LEU A 222 47.56 58.39 -12.73
C LEU A 222 49.06 58.68 -12.52
N GLU A 223 49.70 57.96 -11.60
CA GLU A 223 51.14 58.06 -11.32
C GLU A 223 52.04 57.68 -12.51
N THR A 224 51.55 56.87 -13.47
CA THR A 224 52.30 56.59 -14.72
C THR A 224 52.46 57.80 -15.65
N GLY A 225 51.71 58.89 -15.42
CA GLY A 225 51.64 60.06 -16.30
C GLY A 225 51.03 59.78 -17.68
N ARG A 226 50.36 58.63 -17.87
CA ARG A 226 49.85 58.14 -19.16
C ARG A 226 48.33 57.86 -19.15
N LEU A 227 47.62 58.52 -18.25
CA LEU A 227 46.15 58.51 -18.17
C LEU A 227 45.56 59.65 -19.02
N MET A 228 44.54 59.36 -19.82
CA MET A 228 43.77 60.30 -20.65
C MET A 228 42.26 60.19 -20.33
N PHE A 229 41.47 61.16 -20.79
CA PHE A 229 40.00 61.08 -20.78
C PHE A 229 39.44 61.02 -22.20
N MET A 230 39.67 62.07 -22.99
CA MET A 230 39.38 62.14 -24.44
C MET A 230 40.70 62.31 -25.21
N GLU A 231 40.74 62.01 -26.52
CA GLU A 231 41.98 62.06 -27.32
C GLU A 231 42.42 63.51 -27.62
N GLU A 232 41.47 64.44 -27.49
CA GLU A 232 41.59 65.88 -27.73
C GLU A 232 41.99 66.69 -26.47
N LEU A 233 42.11 66.02 -25.31
CA LEU A 233 42.45 66.65 -24.02
C LEU A 233 43.86 66.26 -23.55
N PRO A 234 44.57 67.14 -22.82
CA PRO A 234 45.86 66.81 -22.25
C PRO A 234 45.73 65.71 -21.19
N LEU A 235 46.77 64.87 -21.10
CA LEU A 235 46.91 63.77 -20.14
C LEU A 235 46.62 64.23 -18.71
N LEU A 236 45.87 63.42 -17.98
CA LEU A 236 45.37 63.72 -16.64
C LEU A 236 46.52 63.80 -15.63
N ARG A 237 46.47 64.81 -14.78
CA ARG A 237 47.50 65.14 -13.77
C ARG A 237 46.94 64.96 -12.35
N ARG A 238 47.85 64.77 -11.39
CA ARG A 238 47.49 64.68 -9.98
C ARG A 238 47.15 66.07 -9.43
N GLY A 239 45.88 66.26 -9.06
CA GLY A 239 45.41 67.44 -8.34
C GLY A 239 45.71 67.38 -6.84
N GLN A 240 45.41 68.47 -6.13
CA GLN A 240 45.45 68.53 -4.67
C GLN A 240 44.18 67.91 -4.05
N GLU A 241 44.26 67.45 -2.80
CA GLU A 241 43.07 66.96 -2.09
C GLU A 241 42.06 68.08 -1.81
N ARG A 242 40.77 67.82 -2.04
CA ARG A 242 39.67 68.77 -1.80
C ARG A 242 38.79 68.25 -0.65
N GLN A 243 38.73 68.96 0.48
CA GLN A 243 37.75 68.71 1.55
C GLN A 243 36.33 69.01 1.04
N ALA A 244 35.37 68.12 1.24
CA ALA A 244 34.01 68.31 0.76
C ALA A 244 32.93 67.69 1.67
N GLU A 245 31.75 68.30 1.64
CA GLU A 245 30.53 67.81 2.29
C GLU A 245 29.46 67.48 1.24
N PHE A 246 28.54 66.57 1.58
CA PHE A 246 27.44 66.16 0.72
C PHE A 246 26.18 66.97 1.03
N ARG A 247 25.60 67.62 0.01
CA ARG A 247 24.37 68.41 0.08
C ARG A 247 23.34 67.85 -0.90
N TRP A 248 22.06 67.84 -0.51
CA TRP A 248 20.96 67.67 -1.45
C TRP A 248 20.59 69.02 -2.05
N VAL A 249 20.55 69.11 -3.38
CA VAL A 249 20.27 70.34 -4.11
C VAL A 249 19.05 70.15 -5.01
N ARG A 250 18.05 71.03 -4.88
CA ARG A 250 16.90 71.08 -5.77
C ARG A 250 17.33 71.59 -7.16
N LEU A 251 17.02 70.83 -8.19
CA LEU A 251 17.22 71.17 -9.60
C LEU A 251 16.02 71.98 -10.13
N ASP A 252 16.23 72.67 -11.25
CA ASP A 252 15.16 73.39 -11.96
C ASP A 252 14.04 72.47 -12.50
N SER A 253 14.28 71.15 -12.58
CA SER A 253 13.26 70.13 -12.89
C SER A 253 12.29 69.85 -11.73
N GLY A 254 12.59 70.35 -10.52
CA GLY A 254 11.88 70.01 -9.28
C GLY A 254 12.42 68.75 -8.58
N GLU A 255 13.31 68.00 -9.21
CA GLU A 255 14.00 66.87 -8.57
C GLU A 255 15.14 67.36 -7.66
N TYR A 256 15.60 66.53 -6.72
CA TYR A 256 16.73 66.82 -5.85
C TYR A 256 17.89 65.88 -6.17
N ARG A 257 19.08 66.44 -6.39
CA ARG A 257 20.32 65.70 -6.67
C ARG A 257 21.23 65.69 -5.45
N GLY A 258 21.89 64.55 -5.21
CA GLY A 258 23.01 64.47 -4.28
C GLY A 258 24.28 65.08 -4.89
N MET A 259 24.89 66.06 -4.22
CA MET A 259 26.07 66.77 -4.75
C MET A 259 27.12 67.02 -3.66
N TRP A 260 28.40 66.86 -4.01
CA TRP A 260 29.53 67.19 -3.15
C TRP A 260 29.98 68.63 -3.34
N TYR A 261 30.25 69.34 -2.24
CA TYR A 261 30.63 70.75 -2.22
C TYR A 261 31.97 70.96 -1.50
N ASN A 262 32.93 71.58 -2.18
CA ASN A 262 34.16 72.11 -1.59
C ASN A 262 33.92 73.60 -1.28
N ALA A 263 33.71 73.93 -0.01
CA ALA A 263 33.09 75.19 0.41
C ALA A 263 31.77 75.43 -0.38
N ASP A 264 31.69 76.48 -1.20
CA ASP A 264 30.50 76.80 -1.99
C ASP A 264 30.62 76.38 -3.47
N LYS A 265 31.66 75.63 -3.84
CA LYS A 265 31.86 75.14 -5.22
C LYS A 265 31.47 73.65 -5.33
N PRO A 266 30.55 73.28 -6.24
CA PRO A 266 30.19 71.88 -6.47
C PRO A 266 31.34 71.14 -7.17
N LEU A 267 31.62 69.92 -6.72
CA LEU A 267 32.51 68.98 -7.40
C LEU A 267 31.69 68.24 -8.47
N LEU A 268 31.70 68.79 -9.69
CA LEU A 268 30.83 68.35 -10.81
C LEU A 268 31.04 66.90 -11.27
N CYS A 269 32.19 66.30 -10.95
CA CYS A 269 32.43 64.87 -11.16
C CYS A 269 33.19 64.31 -9.95
N VAL A 270 32.53 63.42 -9.21
CA VAL A 270 33.11 62.63 -8.11
C VAL A 270 33.03 61.15 -8.51
N LEU A 271 34.14 60.44 -8.33
CA LEU A 271 34.30 59.03 -8.67
C LEU A 271 34.07 58.19 -7.40
N PRO A 272 33.08 57.28 -7.38
CA PRO A 272 32.64 56.54 -6.18
C PRO A 272 33.58 55.35 -5.87
N LEU A 273 34.79 55.69 -5.42
CA LEU A 273 35.87 54.77 -5.04
C LEU A 273 36.26 54.97 -3.56
N VAL A 274 37.19 54.17 -3.03
CA VAL A 274 37.80 54.44 -1.71
C VAL A 274 39.29 54.79 -1.90
N PRO A 275 39.77 55.98 -1.48
CA PRO A 275 38.97 57.16 -1.13
C PRO A 275 38.16 57.67 -2.34
N LEU A 276 37.21 58.58 -2.11
CA LEU A 276 36.57 59.31 -3.20
C LEU A 276 37.61 60.13 -3.97
N PHE A 277 37.43 60.25 -5.30
CA PHE A 277 38.24 61.14 -6.15
C PHE A 277 37.33 62.15 -6.84
N TYR A 278 37.84 63.34 -7.15
CA TYR A 278 37.20 64.24 -8.10
C TYR A 278 37.93 64.18 -9.45
N PHE A 279 37.23 64.52 -10.52
CA PHE A 279 37.82 64.77 -11.83
C PHE A 279 37.41 66.17 -12.32
N ASP A 280 38.40 67.02 -12.56
CA ASP A 280 38.23 68.39 -13.01
C ASP A 280 38.60 68.48 -14.51
N VAL A 281 37.56 68.43 -15.36
CA VAL A 281 37.69 68.39 -16.83
C VAL A 281 38.38 69.65 -17.36
N MET A 282 38.26 70.79 -16.67
CA MET A 282 38.80 72.07 -17.13
C MET A 282 40.29 72.22 -16.85
N THR A 283 40.83 71.56 -15.81
CA THR A 283 42.26 71.55 -15.50
C THR A 283 42.97 70.25 -15.91
N SER A 284 42.21 69.23 -16.37
CA SER A 284 42.67 67.84 -16.54
C SER A 284 43.27 67.26 -15.24
N GLU A 285 42.70 67.59 -14.08
CA GLU A 285 43.19 67.11 -12.78
C GLU A 285 42.30 66.02 -12.18
N VAL A 286 42.93 65.01 -11.58
CA VAL A 286 42.30 64.01 -10.71
C VAL A 286 42.96 64.07 -9.34
N GLY A 287 42.16 64.25 -8.30
CA GLY A 287 42.62 64.37 -6.90
C GLY A 287 41.64 63.70 -5.93
N THR A 288 42.04 63.53 -4.68
CA THR A 288 41.19 62.91 -3.64
C THR A 288 40.16 63.88 -3.08
N VAL A 289 39.06 63.33 -2.56
CA VAL A 289 38.00 64.06 -1.85
C VAL A 289 37.93 63.54 -0.42
N ALA A 290 38.15 64.43 0.54
CA ALA A 290 38.10 64.11 1.97
C ALA A 290 36.75 64.54 2.57
N HIS A 291 36.18 63.71 3.45
CA HIS A 291 34.83 63.89 4.03
C HIS A 291 34.72 63.27 5.42
N SER A 292 33.66 63.63 6.17
CA SER A 292 33.37 63.11 7.51
C SER A 292 32.55 61.81 7.56
N LEU A 293 31.91 61.42 6.45
CA LEU A 293 31.05 60.24 6.38
C LEU A 293 31.84 58.92 6.30
N ASP A 294 31.19 57.82 6.70
CA ASP A 294 31.70 56.45 6.45
C ASP A 294 31.98 56.22 4.95
N PRO A 295 33.10 55.58 4.56
CA PRO A 295 33.45 55.38 3.14
C PRO A 295 32.42 54.61 2.32
N HIS A 296 31.73 53.61 2.88
CA HIS A 296 30.68 52.89 2.15
C HIS A 296 29.46 53.80 1.91
N THR A 297 29.04 54.51 2.96
CA THR A 297 27.96 55.50 2.91
C THR A 297 28.25 56.62 1.91
N ALA A 298 29.48 57.16 1.90
CA ALA A 298 29.91 58.20 0.98
C ALA A 298 29.87 57.74 -0.49
N ILE A 299 30.23 56.47 -0.76
CA ILE A 299 30.07 55.85 -2.09
C ILE A 299 28.59 55.76 -2.48
N GLN A 300 27.71 55.27 -1.62
CA GLN A 300 26.27 55.12 -1.94
C GLN A 300 25.60 56.48 -2.16
N LEU A 301 25.96 57.51 -1.39
CA LEU A 301 25.47 58.88 -1.60
C LEU A 301 26.02 59.50 -2.90
N SER A 302 27.26 59.20 -3.28
CA SER A 302 27.83 59.61 -4.58
C SER A 302 27.17 58.92 -5.79
N LEU A 303 26.43 57.83 -5.55
CA LEU A 303 25.65 57.06 -6.52
C LEU A 303 24.13 57.33 -6.40
N ALA A 304 23.72 58.30 -5.58
CA ALA A 304 22.30 58.57 -5.35
C ALA A 304 21.64 59.13 -6.63
N PRO A 305 20.53 58.53 -7.10
CA PRO A 305 19.78 59.04 -8.24
C PRO A 305 19.06 60.35 -7.88
N ASP A 306 18.60 61.06 -8.91
CA ASP A 306 17.74 62.22 -8.73
C ASP A 306 16.39 61.83 -8.10
N VAL A 307 15.92 62.63 -7.15
CA VAL A 307 14.75 62.33 -6.32
C VAL A 307 13.62 63.32 -6.59
N PRO A 308 12.50 62.90 -7.20
CA PRO A 308 11.33 63.75 -7.38
C PRO A 308 10.82 64.36 -6.07
N GLU A 309 10.36 65.62 -6.10
CA GLU A 309 9.94 66.41 -4.93
C GLU A 309 8.96 65.66 -3.99
N HIS A 310 8.00 64.93 -4.57
CA HIS A 310 7.00 64.18 -3.80
C HIS A 310 7.56 62.97 -3.01
N LEU A 311 8.80 62.54 -3.27
CA LEU A 311 9.48 61.45 -2.56
C LEU A 311 10.46 61.95 -1.48
N ILE A 312 10.67 63.27 -1.38
CA ILE A 312 11.66 63.88 -0.47
C ILE A 312 11.35 63.62 1.00
N VAL A 313 10.09 63.72 1.42
CA VAL A 313 9.67 63.42 2.80
C VAL A 313 9.79 61.92 3.12
N PRO A 314 9.24 60.99 2.30
CA PRO A 314 9.49 59.54 2.46
C PRO A 314 10.97 59.14 2.47
N LEU A 315 11.82 59.76 1.64
CA LEU A 315 13.26 59.48 1.62
C LEU A 315 13.95 60.00 2.89
N SER A 316 13.68 61.23 3.29
CA SER A 316 14.24 61.84 4.50
C SER A 316 13.90 61.04 5.76
N HIS A 317 12.66 60.54 5.84
CA HIS A 317 12.22 59.62 6.90
C HIS A 317 13.05 58.34 6.91
N LYS A 318 13.24 57.68 5.76
CA LYS A 318 14.01 56.42 5.69
C LYS A 318 15.50 56.63 6.00
N LEU A 319 16.10 57.71 5.52
CA LEU A 319 17.50 58.04 5.84
C LEU A 319 17.69 58.29 7.34
N ASN A 320 16.85 59.12 7.95
CA ASN A 320 16.94 59.42 9.40
C ASN A 320 16.71 58.16 10.26
N ALA A 321 15.77 57.30 9.87
CA ALA A 321 15.49 56.03 10.56
C ALA A 321 16.61 54.98 10.41
N LEU A 322 17.44 55.06 9.36
CA LEU A 322 18.62 54.22 9.19
C LEU A 322 19.80 54.72 10.02
N ASN A 323 20.09 56.03 9.97
CA ASN A 323 21.09 56.68 10.82
C ASN A 323 20.85 58.20 10.88
N HIS A 324 20.72 58.73 12.10
CA HIS A 324 20.51 60.15 12.41
C HIS A 324 21.66 61.09 11.97
N GLN A 325 22.80 60.54 11.55
CA GLN A 325 23.96 61.30 11.05
C GLN A 325 23.97 61.44 9.52
N LEU A 326 22.98 60.88 8.81
CA LEU A 326 22.90 60.99 7.35
C LEU A 326 22.30 62.34 6.92
N PRO A 327 22.86 63.00 5.88
CA PRO A 327 22.29 64.23 5.34
C PRO A 327 20.93 63.93 4.67
N THR A 328 19.86 64.42 5.27
CA THR A 328 18.47 64.30 4.78
C THR A 328 18.10 65.48 3.88
N PRO A 329 17.34 65.27 2.78
CA PRO A 329 16.92 66.38 1.92
C PRO A 329 15.83 67.28 2.53
N THR A 330 15.18 66.90 3.63
CA THR A 330 14.23 67.73 4.40
C THR A 330 14.11 67.23 5.85
N THR A 331 13.88 68.14 6.80
CA THR A 331 13.66 67.80 8.22
C THR A 331 12.30 67.14 8.43
N VAL A 332 12.27 65.97 9.08
CA VAL A 332 11.04 65.20 9.39
C VAL A 332 10.75 65.29 10.89
N LYS A 333 9.48 65.52 11.26
CA LYS A 333 9.04 65.49 12.67
C LYS A 333 8.87 64.04 13.12
N GLN A 334 9.27 63.73 14.36
CA GLN A 334 9.06 62.43 14.98
C GLN A 334 7.99 62.52 16.07
N GLU A 335 7.14 61.51 16.12
CA GLU A 335 6.09 61.30 17.10
C GLU A 335 6.22 59.88 17.64
N LEU A 336 6.15 59.72 18.96
CA LEU A 336 6.25 58.43 19.65
C LEU A 336 4.86 58.10 20.22
N LEU A 337 4.33 56.93 19.87
CA LEU A 337 3.06 56.41 20.36
C LEU A 337 3.36 55.16 21.20
N ASP A 338 3.07 55.17 22.50
CA ASP A 338 3.35 54.04 23.41
C ASP A 338 2.12 53.48 24.14
N ASP A 339 0.95 54.07 23.90
CA ASP A 339 -0.36 53.68 24.42
C ASP A 339 -1.09 52.60 23.59
N ILE A 340 -0.71 52.40 22.32
CA ILE A 340 -1.34 51.44 21.41
C ILE A 340 -1.11 49.98 21.87
N GLU A 341 -2.16 49.31 22.33
CA GLU A 341 -2.13 47.89 22.69
C GLU A 341 -2.16 46.96 21.45
N PRO A 342 -1.46 45.81 21.47
CA PRO A 342 -1.44 44.85 20.37
C PRO A 342 -2.76 44.09 20.21
N THR A 343 -3.41 44.19 19.06
CA THR A 343 -4.50 43.26 18.70
C THR A 343 -3.91 41.93 18.22
N PRO A 344 -4.23 40.77 18.83
CA PRO A 344 -3.75 39.48 18.35
C PRO A 344 -4.33 39.13 16.97
N HIS A 345 -3.46 38.68 16.07
CA HIS A 345 -3.82 38.18 14.76
C HIS A 345 -3.29 36.75 14.55
N LEU A 346 -4.19 35.80 14.33
CA LEU A 346 -3.87 34.38 14.13
C LEU A 346 -4.18 33.96 12.69
N THR A 347 -3.17 33.56 11.92
CA THR A 347 -3.34 33.03 10.57
C THR A 347 -3.23 31.49 10.57
N LEU A 348 -4.20 30.78 10.01
CA LEU A 348 -4.25 29.30 9.99
C LEU A 348 -4.01 28.74 8.59
N GLY A 349 -3.14 27.72 8.47
CA GLY A 349 -2.78 27.12 7.17
C GLY A 349 -2.48 25.63 7.25
N SER A 350 -2.58 24.94 6.11
CA SER A 350 -2.24 23.52 5.98
C SER A 350 -1.69 23.21 4.59
N LEU A 351 -0.77 22.24 4.50
CA LEU A 351 -0.21 21.77 3.23
C LEU A 351 0.01 20.25 3.25
N GLU A 352 -0.48 19.55 2.23
CA GLU A 352 -0.13 18.15 1.92
C GLU A 352 1.23 18.12 1.18
N PHE A 353 2.20 17.35 1.67
CA PHE A 353 3.50 17.18 1.01
C PHE A 353 4.01 15.74 1.15
N SER A 354 4.80 15.28 0.18
CA SER A 354 5.41 13.94 0.24
C SER A 354 6.72 13.97 1.04
N ALA A 355 6.87 13.01 1.94
CA ALA A 355 8.04 12.81 2.79
C ALA A 355 8.54 11.36 2.72
N TYR A 356 9.84 11.15 2.81
CA TYR A 356 10.41 9.79 2.87
C TYR A 356 10.32 9.23 4.30
N THR A 357 9.75 8.03 4.45
CA THR A 357 9.64 7.34 5.74
C THR A 357 10.66 6.20 5.85
N PRO A 358 11.73 6.34 6.66
CA PRO A 358 12.82 5.35 6.71
C PRO A 358 12.38 3.94 7.15
N LYS A 359 11.35 3.83 8.01
CA LYS A 359 10.83 2.53 8.48
C LYS A 359 10.15 1.69 7.39
N THR A 360 9.66 2.31 6.33
CA THR A 360 8.87 1.65 5.27
C THR A 360 9.53 1.71 3.89
N GLY A 361 10.63 2.46 3.75
CA GLY A 361 11.37 2.63 2.51
C GLY A 361 10.60 3.38 1.41
N ARG A 362 9.50 4.06 1.76
CA ARG A 362 8.56 4.67 0.80
C ARG A 362 8.39 6.17 1.04
N MET A 363 8.07 6.89 -0.03
CA MET A 363 7.47 8.21 0.07
C MET A 363 6.03 8.05 0.56
N GLN A 364 5.68 8.74 1.66
CA GLN A 364 4.33 8.85 2.18
C GLN A 364 3.90 10.31 2.12
N ARG A 365 2.60 10.54 1.89
CA ARG A 365 2.04 11.88 2.01
C ARG A 365 1.85 12.22 3.49
N GLN A 366 2.16 13.44 3.86
CA GLN A 366 2.00 13.99 5.21
C GLN A 366 1.35 15.35 5.09
N MET A 367 0.41 15.67 5.98
CA MET A 367 -0.09 17.04 6.11
C MET A 367 0.71 17.76 7.19
N GLN A 368 1.00 19.05 6.97
CA GLN A 368 1.52 19.93 8.00
C GLN A 368 0.51 21.05 8.24
N HIS A 369 0.11 21.22 9.49
CA HIS A 369 -0.77 22.29 9.96
C HIS A 369 0.04 23.33 10.72
N ARG A 370 -0.29 24.61 10.55
CA ARG A 370 0.41 25.75 11.16
C ARG A 370 -0.57 26.84 11.56
N ALA A 371 -0.30 27.46 12.69
CA ALA A 371 -0.93 28.70 13.12
C ALA A 371 0.20 29.73 13.29
N ALA A 372 0.08 30.90 12.66
CA ALA A 372 1.05 31.99 12.77
C ALA A 372 0.45 33.13 13.58
N LEU A 373 1.13 33.56 14.66
CA LEU A 373 0.70 34.67 15.50
C LEU A 373 1.46 35.95 15.14
N SER A 374 0.73 37.00 14.77
CA SER A 374 1.24 38.36 14.66
C SER A 374 0.45 39.31 15.57
N PHE A 375 1.02 40.48 15.84
CA PHE A 375 0.45 41.52 16.70
C PHE A 375 0.18 42.76 15.87
N ASP A 376 -1.08 43.12 15.71
CA ASP A 376 -1.52 44.26 14.91
C ASP A 376 -1.62 45.50 15.79
N TYR A 377 -0.69 46.44 15.59
CA TYR A 377 -0.64 47.75 16.24
C TYR A 377 -1.11 48.80 15.24
N ASP A 378 -2.39 49.16 15.31
CA ASP A 378 -3.05 50.14 14.42
C ASP A 378 -2.71 49.94 12.92
N GLY A 379 -2.91 48.71 12.44
CA GLY A 379 -2.67 48.30 11.05
C GLY A 379 -1.23 47.87 10.72
N LEU A 380 -0.28 48.00 11.65
CA LEU A 380 1.09 47.49 11.49
C LEU A 380 1.25 46.12 12.18
N ARG A 381 1.52 45.06 11.42
CA ARG A 381 1.78 43.71 11.97
C ARG A 381 3.23 43.56 12.45
N ALA A 382 3.41 43.28 13.74
CA ALA A 382 4.64 42.80 14.37
C ALA A 382 4.63 41.28 14.54
N SER A 383 5.82 40.68 14.67
CA SER A 383 6.02 39.31 15.18
C SER A 383 7.42 39.15 15.76
N GLY A 384 7.67 38.01 16.43
CA GLY A 384 8.97 37.67 16.99
C GLY A 384 9.35 38.46 18.25
N PRO A 385 10.53 38.17 18.84
CA PRO A 385 10.94 38.70 20.15
C PRO A 385 11.61 40.09 20.11
N ASP A 386 11.72 40.70 18.93
CA ASP A 386 12.41 41.98 18.71
C ASP A 386 11.55 43.17 19.17
N ASP A 387 12.02 43.99 20.12
CA ASP A 387 11.23 45.08 20.73
C ASP A 387 11.27 46.41 19.97
N LYS A 388 11.94 46.45 18.80
CA LYS A 388 11.98 47.65 17.93
C LYS A 388 10.60 48.25 17.68
N PRO A 389 10.46 49.59 17.72
CA PRO A 389 9.21 50.26 17.43
C PRO A 389 8.82 50.09 15.96
N LEU A 390 7.55 49.78 15.73
CA LEU A 390 6.96 49.80 14.39
C LEU A 390 6.89 51.25 13.91
N SER A 391 7.14 51.51 12.62
CA SER A 391 7.26 52.88 12.12
C SER A 391 6.42 53.09 10.86
N ARG A 392 5.61 54.15 10.84
CA ARG A 392 4.80 54.58 9.68
C ARG A 392 4.90 56.08 9.45
N LEU A 393 4.67 56.49 8.20
CA LEU A 393 4.51 57.89 7.83
C LEU A 393 3.02 58.25 7.88
N VAL A 394 2.67 59.33 8.58
CA VAL A 394 1.38 60.01 8.46
C VAL A 394 1.67 61.46 8.11
N ASP A 395 1.19 61.91 6.95
CA ASP A 395 1.53 63.19 6.32
C ASP A 395 3.05 63.48 6.27
N SER A 396 3.54 64.36 7.16
CA SER A 396 4.95 64.74 7.28
C SER A 396 5.59 64.30 8.61
N THR A 397 4.93 63.40 9.34
CA THR A 397 5.33 62.93 10.68
C THR A 397 5.70 61.45 10.64
N SER A 398 6.87 61.12 11.20
CA SER A 398 7.32 59.76 11.47
C SER A 398 6.71 59.28 12.78
N GLN A 399 5.67 58.45 12.71
CA GLN A 399 5.07 57.82 13.88
C GLN A 399 5.80 56.52 14.21
N HIS A 400 6.42 56.49 15.39
CA HIS A 400 7.04 55.30 15.96
C HIS A 400 6.12 54.72 17.03
N ILE A 401 5.53 53.56 16.77
CA ILE A 401 4.68 52.83 17.72
C ILE A 401 5.55 51.88 18.54
N ARG A 402 5.60 52.08 19.85
CA ARG A 402 6.37 51.26 20.78
C ARG A 402 5.66 49.91 20.98
N ARG A 403 6.34 48.80 20.67
CA ARG A 403 5.84 47.46 21.00
C ARG A 403 5.66 47.31 22.52
N GLN A 404 4.70 46.48 22.93
CA GLN A 404 4.38 46.19 24.32
C GLN A 404 4.62 44.69 24.65
N PRO A 405 5.88 44.23 24.84
CA PRO A 405 6.21 42.81 24.98
C PRO A 405 5.47 42.05 26.08
N GLN A 406 5.03 42.74 27.15
CA GLN A 406 4.25 42.12 28.22
C GLN A 406 2.84 41.71 27.76
N HIS A 407 2.18 42.53 26.92
CA HIS A 407 0.87 42.21 26.36
C HIS A 407 0.99 41.13 25.27
N GLU A 408 1.97 41.25 24.38
CA GLU A 408 2.28 40.17 23.43
C GLU A 408 2.57 38.83 24.13
N LYS A 409 3.26 38.85 25.29
CA LYS A 409 3.48 37.62 26.07
C LYS A 409 2.18 37.03 26.59
N ARG A 410 1.26 37.82 27.17
CA ARG A 410 -0.07 37.31 27.61
C ARG A 410 -0.86 36.68 26.45
N LEU A 411 -0.72 37.22 25.24
CA LEU A 411 -1.34 36.68 24.03
C LEU A 411 -0.68 35.35 23.60
N ARG A 412 0.65 35.25 23.60
CA ARG A 412 1.37 33.97 23.42
C ARG A 412 0.98 32.94 24.47
N ASP A 413 0.92 33.32 25.75
CA ASP A 413 0.54 32.46 26.88
C ASP A 413 -0.91 31.95 26.75
N THR A 414 -1.78 32.66 26.01
CA THR A 414 -3.15 32.23 25.69
C THR A 414 -3.17 31.06 24.71
N LEU A 415 -2.38 31.11 23.62
CA LEU A 415 -2.24 29.96 22.72
C LEU A 415 -1.60 28.74 23.42
N HIS A 416 -0.61 28.96 24.30
CA HIS A 416 -0.01 27.86 25.07
C HIS A 416 -1.03 27.16 26.00
N LYS A 417 -1.99 27.89 26.58
CA LYS A 417 -3.10 27.30 27.36
C LYS A 417 -4.05 26.46 26.50
N LEU A 418 -4.25 26.83 25.23
CA LEU A 418 -4.98 26.02 24.24
C LEU A 418 -4.16 24.83 23.70
N GLY A 419 -2.93 24.62 24.20
CA GLY A 419 -2.07 23.47 23.89
C GLY A 419 -1.06 23.70 22.76
N PHE A 420 -1.07 24.87 22.12
CA PHE A 420 -0.12 25.19 21.06
C PHE A 420 1.34 25.22 21.57
N LYS A 421 2.26 24.77 20.72
CA LYS A 421 3.70 24.78 20.98
C LYS A 421 4.43 25.46 19.80
N PRO A 422 5.52 26.21 20.04
CA PRO A 422 6.32 26.80 18.95
C PRO A 422 6.81 25.73 17.97
N ALA A 423 6.74 26.03 16.67
CA ALA A 423 7.14 25.12 15.61
C ALA A 423 8.67 25.15 15.41
N THR A 424 9.35 24.07 15.83
CA THR A 424 10.82 23.93 15.74
C THR A 424 11.36 23.63 14.33
N ARG A 425 10.48 23.54 13.32
CA ARG A 425 10.82 23.33 11.91
C ARG A 425 10.12 24.38 11.07
N GLN A 426 10.83 24.93 10.09
CA GLN A 426 10.31 25.93 9.16
C GLN A 426 8.95 25.49 8.59
N SER A 427 8.04 26.45 8.51
CA SER A 427 6.71 26.26 7.98
C SER A 427 6.76 26.06 6.46
N LYS A 428 6.02 25.06 5.97
CA LYS A 428 5.66 24.91 4.56
C LYS A 428 4.23 25.40 4.29
N ALA A 429 3.38 25.40 5.32
CA ALA A 429 1.94 25.66 5.21
C ALA A 429 1.55 27.14 5.31
N LEU A 430 2.44 27.99 5.79
CA LEU A 430 2.33 29.45 5.90
C LEU A 430 3.72 30.08 5.71
N PRO A 431 3.85 31.25 5.06
CA PRO A 431 5.14 31.94 4.93
C PRO A 431 5.59 32.53 6.26
N ASP A 432 6.91 32.70 6.45
CA ASP A 432 7.49 33.25 7.69
C ASP A 432 7.02 34.70 7.98
N SER A 433 6.51 35.42 6.97
CA SER A 433 5.87 36.75 7.12
C SER A 433 4.48 36.73 7.78
N ALA A 434 3.85 35.56 7.96
CA ALA A 434 2.55 35.44 8.62
C ALA A 434 2.62 35.62 10.15
N GLY A 435 3.80 35.39 10.76
CA GLY A 435 4.04 35.57 12.19
C GLY A 435 4.78 34.42 12.87
N GLU A 436 4.78 34.43 14.21
CA GLU A 436 5.37 33.39 15.05
C GLU A 436 4.66 32.05 14.84
N MET A 437 5.41 31.03 14.41
CA MET A 437 4.83 29.74 14.01
C MET A 437 4.56 28.82 15.20
N PHE A 438 3.33 28.35 15.32
CA PHE A 438 2.84 27.40 16.32
C PHE A 438 2.24 26.14 15.67
N GLN A 439 2.15 25.07 16.47
CA GLN A 439 1.53 23.80 16.10
C GLN A 439 0.85 23.13 17.30
N LEU A 440 -0.25 22.42 17.05
CA LEU A 440 -0.84 21.42 17.97
C LEU A 440 -0.24 20.02 17.68
N PRO A 441 -0.33 19.07 18.63
CA PRO A 441 0.38 17.78 18.53
C PRO A 441 -0.16 16.81 17.48
N ASP A 442 -1.47 16.85 17.19
CA ASP A 442 -2.19 15.85 16.39
C ASP A 442 -3.48 16.45 15.78
N ASP A 443 -4.08 15.73 14.84
CA ASP A 443 -5.20 16.24 14.04
C ASP A 443 -6.49 16.38 14.87
N GLU A 444 -6.69 15.57 15.92
CA GLU A 444 -7.86 15.63 16.80
C GLU A 444 -7.81 16.88 17.71
N THR A 445 -6.63 17.25 18.22
CA THR A 445 -6.46 18.53 18.94
C THR A 445 -6.64 19.75 18.04
N TRP A 446 -6.24 19.68 16.76
CA TRP A 446 -6.57 20.71 15.77
C TRP A 446 -8.08 20.79 15.47
N LEU A 447 -8.76 19.65 15.34
CA LEU A 447 -10.20 19.58 15.11
C LEU A 447 -10.99 20.20 16.26
N ARG A 448 -10.66 19.83 17.51
CA ARG A 448 -11.27 20.43 18.70
C ARG A 448 -11.04 21.94 18.76
N PHE A 449 -9.81 22.39 18.51
CA PHE A 449 -9.48 23.82 18.46
C PHE A 449 -10.34 24.57 17.42
N ALA A 450 -10.49 24.01 16.22
CA ALA A 450 -11.26 24.63 15.14
C ALA A 450 -12.77 24.72 15.46
N ARG A 451 -13.33 23.73 16.15
CA ARG A 451 -14.76 23.68 16.53
C ARG A 451 -15.10 24.48 17.79
N GLU A 452 -14.30 24.38 18.86
CA GLU A 452 -14.65 24.92 20.18
C GLU A 452 -13.96 26.25 20.51
N ASP A 453 -12.65 26.33 20.29
CA ASP A 453 -11.83 27.44 20.80
C ASP A 453 -11.68 28.59 19.80
N LEU A 454 -11.81 28.31 18.50
CA LEU A 454 -11.70 29.32 17.44
C LEU A 454 -12.79 30.40 17.52
N LEU A 455 -14.00 30.03 17.95
CA LEU A 455 -15.10 30.98 18.22
C LEU A 455 -14.77 31.84 19.45
N ARG A 456 -14.35 31.22 20.56
CA ARG A 456 -13.95 31.91 21.81
C ARG A 456 -12.84 32.93 21.57
N LEU A 457 -11.86 32.63 20.69
CA LEU A 457 -10.81 33.58 20.33
C LEU A 457 -11.37 34.80 19.56
N ARG A 458 -12.28 34.60 18.61
CA ARG A 458 -12.95 35.69 17.89
C ARG A 458 -13.79 36.57 18.82
N GLU A 459 -14.53 35.96 19.74
CA GLU A 459 -15.28 36.67 20.80
C GLU A 459 -14.35 37.46 21.74
N ALA A 460 -13.16 36.92 22.02
CA ALA A 460 -12.08 37.60 22.76
C ALA A 460 -11.29 38.62 21.91
N GLY A 461 -11.80 39.04 20.75
CA GLY A 461 -11.21 40.11 19.92
C GLY A 461 -10.06 39.71 19.01
N TRP A 462 -9.79 38.41 18.81
CA TRP A 462 -8.72 37.96 17.92
C TRP A 462 -9.13 38.09 16.45
N LYS A 463 -8.24 38.71 15.65
CA LYS A 463 -8.34 38.67 14.18
C LYS A 463 -7.88 37.28 13.71
N VAL A 464 -8.67 36.60 12.88
CA VAL A 464 -8.43 35.20 12.48
C VAL A 464 -8.54 35.03 10.97
N ASP A 465 -7.40 35.00 10.28
CA ASP A 465 -7.29 34.72 8.84
C ASP A 465 -7.16 33.20 8.61
N ILE A 466 -8.07 32.57 7.86
CA ILE A 466 -8.01 31.13 7.54
C ILE A 466 -7.64 30.96 6.06
N HIS A 467 -6.54 30.25 5.77
CA HIS A 467 -6.16 29.93 4.40
C HIS A 467 -7.16 28.93 3.79
N ARG A 468 -7.49 29.09 2.49
CA ARG A 468 -8.45 28.24 1.76
C ARG A 468 -8.18 26.74 1.93
N ASP A 469 -6.89 26.37 1.98
CA ASP A 469 -6.44 24.98 2.08
C ASP A 469 -6.29 24.48 3.53
N PHE A 470 -6.68 25.24 4.56
CA PHE A 470 -6.63 24.79 5.96
C PHE A 470 -7.49 23.54 6.18
N ALA A 471 -6.90 22.50 6.77
CA ALA A 471 -7.51 21.16 6.81
C ALA A 471 -8.80 21.11 7.64
N PHE A 472 -8.88 21.93 8.70
CA PHE A 472 -9.99 21.96 9.66
C PHE A 472 -10.97 23.10 9.39
N ASN A 473 -10.96 23.69 8.19
CA ASN A 473 -12.04 24.54 7.71
C ASN A 473 -13.17 23.63 7.20
N LEU A 474 -13.97 23.11 8.13
CA LEU A 474 -14.97 22.08 7.89
C LEU A 474 -16.38 22.66 7.73
N HIS A 475 -17.22 21.89 7.04
CA HIS A 475 -18.67 22.02 7.00
C HIS A 475 -19.22 20.94 7.94
N ASP A 476 -20.31 21.24 8.65
CA ASP A 476 -20.93 20.26 9.54
C ASP A 476 -21.79 19.26 8.76
N VAL A 477 -21.85 18.03 9.28
CA VAL A 477 -22.71 16.98 8.73
C VAL A 477 -24.02 17.02 9.49
N GLU A 478 -25.06 17.51 8.83
CA GLU A 478 -26.41 17.69 9.40
C GLU A 478 -27.03 16.34 9.78
N ASP A 479 -26.96 15.39 8.84
CA ASP A 479 -27.65 14.10 8.93
C ASP A 479 -26.91 12.99 8.18
N TRP A 480 -27.29 11.74 8.45
CA TRP A 480 -26.86 10.55 7.70
C TRP A 480 -28.11 9.81 7.21
N TYR A 481 -28.10 9.32 5.97
CA TYR A 481 -29.24 8.64 5.37
C TYR A 481 -28.88 7.26 4.79
N ALA A 482 -29.91 6.41 4.69
CA ALA A 482 -29.85 5.09 4.07
C ALA A 482 -31.11 4.87 3.23
N ASN A 483 -30.97 4.86 1.90
CA ASN A 483 -32.05 4.69 0.93
C ASN A 483 -31.98 3.29 0.30
N ILE A 484 -33.07 2.52 0.37
CA ILE A 484 -33.17 1.18 -0.20
C ILE A 484 -34.24 1.16 -1.30
N GLN A 485 -33.81 0.82 -2.53
CA GLN A 485 -34.68 0.69 -3.69
C GLN A 485 -34.90 -0.78 -4.02
N GLU A 486 -36.14 -1.25 -3.86
CA GLU A 486 -36.60 -2.60 -4.22
C GLU A 486 -37.34 -2.57 -5.57
N ALA A 487 -36.92 -3.41 -6.52
CA ALA A 487 -37.61 -3.58 -7.80
C ALA A 487 -38.55 -4.81 -7.75
N PRO A 488 -39.86 -4.67 -8.00
CA PRO A 488 -40.80 -5.80 -7.90
C PRO A 488 -40.43 -6.98 -8.78
N GLY A 489 -40.31 -8.17 -8.18
CA GLY A 489 -39.96 -9.42 -8.88
C GLY A 489 -38.46 -9.66 -9.10
N HIS A 490 -37.58 -8.79 -8.58
CA HIS A 490 -36.13 -9.03 -8.58
C HIS A 490 -35.65 -9.63 -7.25
N GLU A 491 -34.63 -10.49 -7.34
CA GLU A 491 -33.97 -11.09 -6.16
C GLU A 491 -32.90 -10.17 -5.53
N TRP A 492 -32.79 -8.91 -5.95
CA TRP A 492 -31.79 -7.93 -5.48
C TRP A 492 -32.44 -6.57 -5.14
N PHE A 493 -31.71 -5.76 -4.37
CA PHE A 493 -32.03 -4.37 -4.03
C PHE A 493 -30.78 -3.48 -4.19
N ASP A 494 -31.01 -2.18 -4.40
CA ASP A 494 -29.94 -1.18 -4.43
C ASP A 494 -29.95 -0.38 -3.12
N LEU A 495 -28.80 -0.30 -2.44
CA LEU A 495 -28.58 0.43 -1.20
C LEU A 495 -27.70 1.66 -1.45
N GLU A 496 -28.21 2.84 -1.12
CA GLU A 496 -27.42 4.07 -1.02
C GLU A 496 -27.23 4.43 0.45
N LEU A 497 -25.98 4.61 0.89
CA LEU A 497 -25.65 5.24 2.17
C LEU A 497 -25.06 6.61 1.89
N GLY A 498 -25.42 7.63 2.67
CA GLY A 498 -24.96 9.00 2.44
C GLY A 498 -25.03 9.91 3.66
N ILE A 499 -24.58 11.15 3.46
CA ILE A 499 -24.59 12.24 4.45
C ILE A 499 -25.28 13.47 3.87
N VAL A 500 -25.79 14.34 4.75
CA VAL A 500 -26.35 15.66 4.40
C VAL A 500 -25.38 16.76 4.86
N VAL A 501 -25.04 17.68 3.97
CA VAL A 501 -24.10 18.79 4.18
C VAL A 501 -24.60 20.00 3.39
N ASP A 502 -24.73 21.16 4.04
CA ASP A 502 -25.34 22.38 3.47
C ASP A 502 -26.71 22.12 2.80
N GLY A 503 -27.52 21.24 3.42
CA GLY A 503 -28.80 20.74 2.89
C GLY A 503 -28.71 19.84 1.65
N GLN A 504 -27.51 19.47 1.17
CA GLN A 504 -27.31 18.61 -0.01
C GLN A 504 -26.96 17.17 0.39
N ARG A 505 -27.45 16.20 -0.39
CA ARG A 505 -27.15 14.77 -0.19
C ARG A 505 -25.87 14.35 -0.90
N HIS A 506 -24.96 13.72 -0.16
CA HIS A 506 -23.71 13.17 -0.65
C HIS A 506 -23.61 11.66 -0.33
N SER A 507 -23.76 10.81 -1.35
CA SER A 507 -23.56 9.36 -1.25
C SER A 507 -22.12 8.99 -0.87
N LEU A 508 -21.97 8.11 0.13
CA LEU A 508 -20.69 7.68 0.71
C LEU A 508 -19.93 6.68 -0.18
N LEU A 509 -20.60 5.92 -1.06
CA LEU A 509 -19.96 4.92 -1.91
C LEU A 509 -18.81 5.50 -2.77
N PRO A 510 -19.01 6.55 -3.61
CA PRO A 510 -17.92 7.18 -4.36
C PRO A 510 -16.78 7.70 -3.49
N ILE A 511 -17.09 8.21 -2.31
CA ILE A 511 -16.14 8.77 -1.34
C ILE A 511 -15.25 7.65 -0.75
N VAL A 512 -15.86 6.55 -0.32
CA VAL A 512 -15.18 5.35 0.19
C VAL A 512 -14.32 4.72 -0.89
N LEU A 513 -14.83 4.59 -2.13
CA LEU A 513 -14.04 4.11 -3.27
C LEU A 513 -12.83 5.02 -3.56
N GLN A 514 -13.00 6.35 -3.47
CA GLN A 514 -11.90 7.28 -3.67
C GLN A 514 -10.84 7.16 -2.58
N LEU A 515 -11.24 7.00 -1.31
CA LEU A 515 -10.34 6.76 -0.18
C LEU A 515 -9.61 5.41 -0.31
N LEU A 516 -10.30 4.33 -0.68
CA LEU A 516 -9.69 3.02 -0.98
C LEU A 516 -8.63 3.12 -2.08
N ARG A 517 -8.86 3.96 -3.09
CA ARG A 517 -7.92 4.19 -4.21
C ARG A 517 -6.76 5.12 -3.83
N SER A 518 -6.96 6.12 -2.96
CA SER A 518 -5.91 7.11 -2.61
C SER A 518 -5.08 6.73 -1.39
N SER A 519 -5.67 6.02 -0.44
CA SER A 519 -5.14 5.80 0.92
C SER A 519 -5.65 4.47 1.52
N PRO A 520 -5.43 3.32 0.84
CA PRO A 520 -6.03 2.03 1.19
C PRO A 520 -5.75 1.58 2.63
N GLU A 521 -4.63 2.00 3.22
CA GLU A 521 -4.28 1.76 4.62
C GLU A 521 -5.32 2.29 5.63
N LEU A 522 -6.01 3.40 5.36
CA LEU A 522 -6.98 4.01 6.28
C LEU A 522 -8.26 3.17 6.47
N LEU A 523 -8.53 2.26 5.54
CA LEU A 523 -9.76 1.47 5.47
C LEU A 523 -9.50 -0.05 5.58
N ARG A 524 -8.30 -0.45 6.03
CA ARG A 524 -8.01 -1.85 6.37
C ARG A 524 -8.71 -2.23 7.68
N PRO A 525 -9.33 -3.42 7.80
CA PRO A 525 -9.97 -3.86 9.04
C PRO A 525 -9.05 -3.75 10.26
N SER A 526 -7.78 -4.15 10.11
CA SER A 526 -6.77 -4.14 11.18
C SER A 526 -6.19 -2.77 11.56
N GLU A 527 -6.43 -1.72 10.77
CA GLU A 527 -6.11 -0.32 11.17
C GLU A 527 -7.38 0.40 11.66
N LEU A 528 -8.53 0.16 11.01
CA LEU A 528 -9.85 0.61 11.46
C LEU A 528 -10.15 0.15 12.91
N ALA A 529 -9.86 -1.11 13.24
CA ALA A 529 -10.06 -1.67 14.58
C ALA A 529 -9.10 -1.12 15.66
N ARG A 530 -8.05 -0.37 15.29
CA ARG A 530 -7.12 0.27 16.25
C ARG A 530 -7.51 1.69 16.63
N ARG A 531 -8.35 2.34 15.82
CA ARG A 531 -8.87 3.68 16.09
C ARG A 531 -9.91 3.63 17.20
N GLY A 532 -10.06 4.70 17.97
CA GLY A 532 -11.26 4.97 18.77
C GLY A 532 -12.50 5.10 17.88
N ASP A 533 -13.70 4.96 18.45
CA ASP A 533 -14.94 5.21 17.70
C ASP A 533 -15.27 6.72 17.61
N ASP A 534 -14.78 7.49 18.60
CA ASP A 534 -14.90 8.96 18.69
C ASP A 534 -13.89 9.74 17.82
N GLU A 535 -12.87 9.07 17.27
CA GLU A 535 -11.91 9.69 16.35
C GLU A 535 -12.59 10.09 15.03
N HIS A 536 -12.09 11.15 14.37
CA HIS A 536 -12.66 11.63 13.11
C HIS A 536 -11.78 11.35 11.88
N LEU A 537 -12.42 10.95 10.77
CA LEU A 537 -11.82 10.87 9.45
C LEU A 537 -12.17 12.13 8.65
N LEU A 538 -11.15 12.91 8.27
CA LEU A 538 -11.32 14.10 7.42
C LEU A 538 -11.41 13.72 5.94
N ILE A 539 -12.44 14.25 5.26
CA ILE A 539 -12.76 13.96 3.86
C ILE A 539 -13.04 15.27 3.12
N ASP A 540 -12.59 15.38 1.87
CA ASP A 540 -12.95 16.46 0.95
C ASP A 540 -13.90 15.94 -0.13
N LEU A 541 -15.16 16.37 -0.07
CA LEU A 541 -16.27 15.89 -0.90
C LEU A 541 -16.18 16.38 -2.36
N ASN A 542 -15.40 17.44 -2.63
CA ASN A 542 -15.19 17.98 -3.97
C ASN A 542 -13.84 17.56 -4.57
N ARG A 543 -13.10 16.63 -3.94
CA ARG A 543 -11.72 16.24 -4.31
C ARG A 543 -11.62 15.70 -5.75
N GLY A 544 -11.31 16.58 -6.70
CA GLY A 544 -11.20 16.27 -8.14
C GLY A 544 -12.02 17.20 -9.03
N ARG A 545 -12.96 17.98 -8.48
CA ARG A 545 -13.66 19.07 -9.16
C ARG A 545 -12.81 20.34 -9.09
N LEU A 546 -12.10 20.64 -10.17
CA LEU A 546 -11.20 21.81 -10.25
C LEU A 546 -11.93 23.15 -10.06
N ASP A 547 -13.21 23.22 -10.47
CA ASP A 547 -14.02 24.44 -10.51
C ASP A 547 -14.81 24.69 -9.20
N SER A 548 -14.57 23.91 -8.15
CA SER A 548 -15.33 23.99 -6.88
C SER A 548 -14.41 24.28 -5.67
N PRO A 549 -14.91 24.93 -4.61
CA PRO A 549 -14.19 24.99 -3.35
C PRO A 549 -14.09 23.60 -2.69
N ALA A 550 -12.99 23.36 -1.97
CA ALA A 550 -12.81 22.18 -1.14
C ALA A 550 -13.91 22.14 -0.07
N MET A 551 -14.68 21.05 -0.07
CA MET A 551 -15.85 20.89 0.81
C MET A 551 -15.52 19.81 1.82
N ARG A 552 -14.96 20.21 2.96
CA ARG A 552 -14.35 19.29 3.92
C ARG A 552 -15.29 18.98 5.06
N VAL A 553 -15.35 17.71 5.45
CA VAL A 553 -16.17 17.19 6.55
C VAL A 553 -15.37 16.24 7.44
N ALA A 554 -15.79 16.09 8.70
CA ALA A 554 -15.26 15.11 9.64
C ALA A 554 -16.28 14.00 9.88
N LEU A 555 -16.00 12.77 9.43
CA LEU A 555 -16.88 11.62 9.64
C LEU A 555 -16.39 10.78 10.84
N PRO A 556 -17.24 10.46 11.84
CA PRO A 556 -16.82 9.64 12.98
C PRO A 556 -16.38 8.24 12.56
N TYR A 557 -15.22 7.80 13.04
CA TYR A 557 -14.65 6.48 12.70
C TYR A 557 -15.57 5.34 13.14
N GLY A 558 -16.31 5.45 14.24
CA GLY A 558 -17.27 4.41 14.66
C GLY A 558 -18.35 4.11 13.61
N ARG A 559 -18.93 5.16 12.97
CA ARG A 559 -19.92 4.98 11.89
C ARG A 559 -19.27 4.37 10.65
N ILE A 560 -18.07 4.84 10.28
CA ILE A 560 -17.32 4.32 9.13
C ILE A 560 -16.90 2.86 9.36
N LYS A 561 -16.51 2.47 10.58
CA LYS A 561 -16.18 1.08 10.95
C LYS A 561 -17.37 0.15 10.78
N ALA A 562 -18.55 0.52 11.26
CA ALA A 562 -19.76 -0.29 11.10
C ALA A 562 -20.08 -0.48 9.61
N VAL A 563 -20.14 0.61 8.83
CA VAL A 563 -20.38 0.54 7.37
C VAL A 563 -19.32 -0.31 6.65
N MET A 564 -18.03 -0.14 6.96
CA MET A 564 -16.95 -0.89 6.30
C MET A 564 -16.86 -2.35 6.75
N GLY A 565 -17.19 -2.67 8.00
CA GLY A 565 -17.26 -4.06 8.49
C GLY A 565 -18.42 -4.84 7.84
N THR A 566 -19.56 -4.17 7.63
CA THR A 566 -20.77 -4.77 7.05
C THR A 566 -20.73 -4.86 5.53
N LEU A 567 -20.25 -3.81 4.84
CA LEU A 567 -20.36 -3.61 3.39
C LEU A 567 -19.03 -3.40 2.66
N GLY A 568 -17.91 -3.22 3.37
CA GLY A 568 -16.62 -2.84 2.77
C GLY A 568 -16.07 -3.81 1.73
N GLU A 569 -16.39 -5.10 1.83
CA GLU A 569 -16.06 -6.07 0.79
C GLU A 569 -16.86 -5.88 -0.50
N LEU A 570 -18.13 -5.50 -0.42
CA LEU A 570 -18.96 -5.26 -1.60
C LEU A 570 -18.41 -4.05 -2.37
N TYR A 571 -18.08 -2.97 -1.65
CA TYR A 571 -17.38 -1.80 -2.19
C TYR A 571 -16.03 -2.12 -2.84
N LEU A 572 -15.30 -3.15 -2.38
CA LEU A 572 -13.98 -3.51 -2.92
C LEU A 572 -14.04 -4.27 -4.26
N HIS A 573 -15.19 -4.79 -4.68
CA HIS A 573 -15.29 -5.73 -5.81
C HIS A 573 -16.30 -5.33 -6.90
N GLU A 574 -16.97 -4.17 -6.76
CA GLU A 574 -17.77 -3.57 -7.85
C GLU A 574 -16.96 -2.51 -8.62
N ASP A 575 -17.07 -2.50 -9.95
CA ASP A 575 -16.72 -1.34 -10.80
C ASP A 575 -17.78 -0.22 -10.68
N ALA A 576 -18.27 0.01 -9.46
CA ALA A 576 -19.35 0.94 -9.16
C ALA A 576 -18.95 2.37 -9.53
N SER A 577 -19.62 2.88 -10.56
CA SER A 577 -19.48 4.26 -11.06
C SER A 577 -20.63 5.17 -10.59
N GLY A 578 -21.53 4.65 -9.75
CA GLY A 578 -22.74 5.30 -9.26
C GLY A 578 -22.79 5.46 -7.73
N PRO A 579 -23.91 5.96 -7.18
CA PRO A 579 -24.10 6.22 -5.76
C PRO A 579 -24.52 4.99 -4.94
N THR A 580 -25.13 3.99 -5.59
CA THR A 580 -25.76 2.81 -4.99
C THR A 580 -24.90 1.55 -5.09
N LEU A 581 -24.93 0.73 -4.03
CA LEU A 581 -24.37 -0.62 -3.95
C LEU A 581 -25.47 -1.65 -4.26
N ARG A 582 -25.22 -2.63 -5.14
CA ARG A 582 -26.20 -3.69 -5.38
C ARG A 582 -26.03 -4.86 -4.41
N MET A 583 -27.13 -5.33 -3.84
CA MET A 583 -27.15 -6.41 -2.85
C MET A 583 -28.23 -7.44 -3.19
N GLU A 584 -27.91 -8.74 -3.07
CA GLU A 584 -28.91 -9.81 -3.18
C GLU A 584 -29.86 -9.76 -1.97
N ARG A 585 -31.14 -10.12 -2.15
CA ARG A 585 -32.20 -10.08 -1.12
C ARG A 585 -31.84 -10.89 0.14
N ALA A 586 -31.03 -11.94 -0.01
CA ALA A 586 -30.51 -12.72 1.11
C ALA A 586 -29.51 -11.93 1.99
N ASP A 587 -28.76 -10.97 1.43
CA ASP A 587 -27.83 -10.11 2.19
C ASP A 587 -28.55 -9.01 3.00
N ALA A 588 -29.89 -8.98 3.00
CA ALA A 588 -30.68 -8.17 3.94
C ALA A 588 -30.31 -8.42 5.41
N ALA A 589 -29.85 -9.65 5.75
CA ALA A 589 -29.32 -9.98 7.07
C ALA A 589 -28.11 -9.14 7.50
N ARG A 590 -27.42 -8.45 6.59
CA ARG A 590 -26.33 -7.50 6.89
C ARG A 590 -26.84 -6.15 7.39
N LEU A 591 -28.03 -5.72 6.98
CA LEU A 591 -28.60 -4.42 7.37
C LEU A 591 -28.75 -4.31 8.90
N ASN A 592 -28.96 -5.45 9.57
CA ASN A 592 -28.88 -5.65 11.02
C ASN A 592 -27.69 -4.99 11.72
N ASP A 593 -26.53 -4.95 11.06
CA ASP A 593 -25.27 -4.50 11.63
C ASP A 593 -25.06 -2.99 11.45
N ILE A 594 -25.96 -2.32 10.70
CA ILE A 594 -26.01 -0.86 10.54
C ILE A 594 -27.36 -0.24 10.95
N GLU A 595 -28.42 -1.03 11.19
CA GLU A 595 -29.72 -0.53 11.66
C GLU A 595 -29.66 0.14 13.06
N HIS A 596 -28.65 -0.22 13.87
CA HIS A 596 -28.39 0.42 15.16
C HIS A 596 -27.69 1.79 15.07
N LEU A 597 -27.22 2.18 13.88
CA LEU A 597 -26.66 3.51 13.65
C LEU A 597 -27.79 4.55 13.53
N PRO A 598 -27.60 5.79 14.01
CA PRO A 598 -28.54 6.89 13.78
C PRO A 598 -28.48 7.33 12.31
N LEU A 599 -29.28 6.66 11.49
CA LEU A 599 -29.48 6.88 10.05
C LEU A 599 -30.97 7.16 9.78
N GLN A 600 -31.25 8.12 8.89
CA GLN A 600 -32.58 8.30 8.33
C GLN A 600 -32.81 7.23 7.25
N TRP A 601 -33.68 6.27 7.55
CA TRP A 601 -33.99 5.15 6.65
C TRP A 601 -35.14 5.48 5.70
N GLU A 602 -34.88 5.40 4.39
CA GLU A 602 -35.87 5.53 3.33
C GLU A 602 -36.07 4.17 2.65
N GLY A 603 -37.29 3.63 2.72
CA GLY A 603 -37.64 2.35 2.13
C GLY A 603 -37.09 1.11 2.87
N GLY A 604 -37.04 -0.01 2.14
CA GLY A 604 -36.46 -1.28 2.58
C GLY A 604 -37.08 -1.92 3.82
N GLU A 605 -38.31 -1.56 4.21
CA GLU A 605 -38.92 -2.04 5.47
C GLU A 605 -39.05 -3.56 5.51
N GLN A 606 -39.45 -4.20 4.40
CA GLN A 606 -39.58 -5.66 4.31
C GLN A 606 -38.21 -6.36 4.35
N LEU A 607 -37.17 -5.75 3.79
CA LEU A 607 -35.80 -6.25 3.85
C LEU A 607 -35.21 -6.14 5.27
N ARG A 608 -35.41 -5.00 5.94
CA ARG A 608 -34.97 -4.84 7.33
C ARG A 608 -35.73 -5.77 8.26
N ASP A 609 -37.04 -5.95 8.07
CA ASP A 609 -37.81 -6.91 8.86
C ASP A 609 -37.39 -8.37 8.61
N LEU A 610 -37.10 -8.75 7.36
CA LEU A 610 -36.46 -10.04 7.04
C LEU A 610 -35.09 -10.18 7.74
N GLY A 611 -34.29 -9.11 7.76
CA GLY A 611 -33.02 -9.05 8.49
C GLY A 611 -33.19 -9.32 9.98
N ARG A 612 -34.14 -8.65 10.65
CA ARG A 612 -34.43 -8.86 12.07
C ARG A 612 -34.92 -10.27 12.34
N ARG A 613 -35.86 -10.80 11.54
CA ARG A 613 -36.28 -12.22 11.62
C ARG A 613 -35.09 -13.18 11.49
N LEU A 614 -34.11 -12.89 10.62
CA LEU A 614 -32.85 -13.66 10.48
C LEU A 614 -31.91 -13.58 11.69
N ARG A 615 -32.08 -12.60 12.57
CA ARG A 615 -31.43 -12.52 13.89
C ARG A 615 -32.22 -13.33 14.93
N ASP A 616 -33.51 -13.04 15.03
CA ASP A 616 -34.40 -13.46 16.13
C ASP A 616 -34.85 -14.93 16.00
N ALA A 617 -34.80 -15.50 14.80
CA ALA A 617 -35.09 -16.90 14.46
C ALA A 617 -34.30 -17.94 15.28
N ARG A 618 -33.23 -17.55 15.97
CA ARG A 618 -32.47 -18.45 16.86
C ARG A 618 -33.19 -18.75 18.17
N ASP A 619 -34.07 -17.84 18.59
CA ASP A 619 -34.75 -17.88 19.88
C ASP A 619 -36.24 -18.27 19.76
N LEU A 620 -36.65 -18.73 18.56
CA LEU A 620 -37.98 -19.30 18.33
C LEU A 620 -38.16 -20.59 19.17
N GLU A 621 -39.28 -20.72 19.86
CA GLU A 621 -39.70 -21.96 20.52
C GLU A 621 -40.98 -22.51 19.90
N VAL A 622 -41.03 -23.82 19.64
CA VAL A 622 -42.19 -24.50 19.05
C VAL A 622 -42.52 -25.78 19.81
N GLU A 623 -43.80 -26.07 20.02
CA GLU A 623 -44.23 -27.35 20.56
C GLU A 623 -43.96 -28.49 19.56
N PRO A 624 -43.55 -29.69 20.01
CA PRO A 624 -43.42 -30.86 19.14
C PRO A 624 -44.81 -31.33 18.64
N PRO A 625 -44.90 -31.90 17.43
CA PRO A 625 -46.17 -32.37 16.87
C PRO A 625 -46.79 -33.51 17.69
N LYS A 626 -48.12 -33.50 17.78
CA LYS A 626 -48.92 -34.35 18.69
C LYS A 626 -48.94 -35.82 18.26
N GLY A 627 -48.75 -36.10 16.97
CA GLY A 627 -48.64 -37.44 16.41
C GLY A 627 -47.23 -38.04 16.46
N LEU A 628 -46.26 -37.36 17.09
CA LEU A 628 -44.88 -37.85 17.19
C LEU A 628 -44.79 -38.98 18.22
N ALA A 629 -44.50 -40.19 17.76
CA ALA A 629 -44.31 -41.37 18.61
C ALA A 629 -42.91 -41.42 19.26
N ALA A 630 -42.38 -40.27 19.69
CA ALA A 630 -41.11 -40.11 20.37
C ALA A 630 -41.04 -38.81 21.17
N THR A 631 -40.39 -38.84 22.34
CA THR A 631 -40.00 -37.63 23.08
C THR A 631 -38.71 -37.07 22.49
N LEU A 632 -38.72 -35.81 22.02
CA LEU A 632 -37.52 -35.13 21.58
C LEU A 632 -36.61 -34.79 22.78
N ARG A 633 -35.30 -34.99 22.60
CA ARG A 633 -34.28 -34.52 23.53
C ARG A 633 -34.12 -32.99 23.43
N PRO A 634 -33.61 -32.27 24.44
CA PRO A 634 -33.51 -30.80 24.41
C PRO A 634 -32.80 -30.24 23.16
N TYR A 635 -31.72 -30.88 22.70
CA TYR A 635 -31.06 -30.47 21.45
C TYR A 635 -31.87 -30.85 20.20
N GLN A 636 -32.63 -31.95 20.21
CA GLN A 636 -33.52 -32.30 19.08
C GLN A 636 -34.68 -31.31 18.98
N GLN A 637 -35.21 -30.85 20.12
CA GLN A 637 -36.19 -29.78 20.19
C GLN A 637 -35.61 -28.46 19.64
N GLN A 638 -34.42 -28.04 20.09
CA GLN A 638 -33.71 -26.88 19.51
C GLN A 638 -33.50 -27.03 17.98
N GLY A 639 -33.33 -28.24 17.47
CA GLY A 639 -33.25 -28.49 16.03
C GLY A 639 -34.59 -28.33 15.32
N LEU A 640 -35.69 -28.80 15.91
CA LEU A 640 -37.05 -28.57 15.40
C LEU A 640 -37.41 -27.08 15.40
N ASN A 641 -37.10 -26.37 16.48
CA ASN A 641 -37.22 -24.90 16.58
C ASN A 641 -36.53 -24.22 15.39
N TRP A 642 -35.24 -24.54 15.16
CA TRP A 642 -34.44 -23.95 14.09
C TRP A 642 -34.95 -24.30 12.68
N LEU A 643 -35.43 -25.53 12.45
CA LEU A 643 -36.03 -25.94 11.18
C LEU A 643 -37.34 -25.19 10.87
N GLN A 644 -38.17 -24.94 11.90
CA GLN A 644 -39.37 -24.10 11.79
C GLN A 644 -39.01 -22.63 11.57
N ALA A 645 -37.96 -22.12 12.23
CA ALA A 645 -37.52 -20.74 12.04
C ALA A 645 -36.98 -20.51 10.60
N LEU A 646 -36.19 -21.44 10.05
CA LEU A 646 -35.78 -21.41 8.63
C LEU A 646 -36.99 -21.32 7.68
N ARG A 647 -38.09 -22.02 8.00
CA ARG A 647 -39.36 -21.99 7.23
C ARG A 647 -40.00 -20.61 7.30
N GLU A 648 -40.06 -19.98 8.47
CA GLU A 648 -40.68 -18.64 8.65
C GLU A 648 -39.91 -17.52 7.93
N MET A 649 -38.62 -17.74 7.69
CA MET A 649 -37.77 -16.84 6.90
C MET A 649 -37.80 -17.15 5.40
N GLY A 650 -38.41 -18.27 4.97
CA GLY A 650 -38.39 -18.74 3.58
C GLY A 650 -36.99 -19.20 3.10
N THR A 651 -36.16 -19.72 4.01
CA THR A 651 -34.74 -20.01 3.75
C THR A 651 -34.39 -21.49 3.87
N GLY A 652 -33.33 -21.90 3.17
CA GLY A 652 -32.75 -23.24 3.31
C GLY A 652 -31.65 -23.32 4.37
N GLY A 653 -31.29 -24.53 4.79
CA GLY A 653 -30.24 -24.73 5.78
C GLY A 653 -29.64 -26.13 5.86
N ILE A 654 -28.51 -26.24 6.56
CA ILE A 654 -27.78 -27.48 6.83
C ILE A 654 -27.99 -27.91 8.28
N LEU A 655 -28.66 -29.05 8.51
CA LEU A 655 -28.63 -29.72 9.81
C LEU A 655 -27.32 -30.53 9.88
N GLY A 656 -26.32 -29.89 10.47
CA GLY A 656 -24.91 -30.29 10.52
C GLY A 656 -24.50 -31.20 11.67
N ASP A 657 -25.46 -31.60 12.53
CA ASP A 657 -25.28 -32.48 13.70
C ASP A 657 -24.43 -33.74 13.41
N ASP A 658 -23.70 -34.22 14.42
CA ASP A 658 -22.97 -35.50 14.37
C ASP A 658 -23.85 -36.72 14.00
N MET A 659 -23.19 -37.80 13.58
CA MET A 659 -23.89 -39.00 13.11
C MET A 659 -24.44 -39.84 14.26
N GLY A 660 -25.76 -39.98 14.32
CA GLY A 660 -26.47 -40.67 15.39
C GLY A 660 -27.20 -39.76 16.38
N LEU A 661 -27.11 -38.43 16.25
CA LEU A 661 -27.89 -37.49 17.07
C LEU A 661 -29.40 -37.42 16.70
N GLY A 662 -29.82 -38.08 15.62
CA GLY A 662 -31.23 -38.18 15.20
C GLY A 662 -31.69 -37.06 14.25
N LYS A 663 -30.91 -36.78 13.19
CA LYS A 663 -31.30 -35.81 12.14
C LYS A 663 -32.59 -36.20 11.42
N THR A 664 -32.77 -37.49 11.15
CA THR A 664 -33.98 -38.07 10.53
C THR A 664 -35.21 -37.83 11.40
N LEU A 665 -35.15 -38.15 12.70
CA LEU A 665 -36.20 -37.83 13.68
C LEU A 665 -36.53 -36.32 13.73
N GLN A 666 -35.52 -35.45 13.80
CA GLN A 666 -35.73 -33.98 13.76
C GLN A 666 -36.46 -33.54 12.47
N THR A 667 -36.13 -34.16 11.33
CA THR A 667 -36.75 -33.85 10.02
C THR A 667 -38.17 -34.41 9.92
N LEU A 668 -38.42 -35.62 10.43
CA LEU A 668 -39.75 -36.23 10.48
C LEU A 668 -40.69 -35.44 11.41
N ALA A 669 -40.19 -34.94 12.54
CA ALA A 669 -40.93 -34.03 13.41
C ALA A 669 -41.25 -32.71 12.70
N HIS A 670 -40.30 -32.12 11.96
CA HIS A 670 -40.57 -30.91 11.16
C HIS A 670 -41.67 -31.14 10.12
N LEU A 671 -41.60 -32.22 9.34
CA LEU A 671 -42.62 -32.55 8.33
C LEU A 671 -43.99 -32.88 8.92
N LEU A 672 -44.03 -33.57 10.07
CA LEU A 672 -45.28 -33.87 10.77
C LEU A 672 -45.90 -32.59 11.35
N LEU A 673 -45.10 -31.65 11.85
CA LEU A 673 -45.58 -30.34 12.33
C LEU A 673 -46.13 -29.49 11.18
N GLU A 674 -45.53 -29.52 9.98
CA GLU A 674 -46.12 -28.88 8.79
C GLU A 674 -47.45 -29.53 8.37
N LYS A 675 -47.60 -30.85 8.55
CA LYS A 675 -48.86 -31.55 8.28
C LYS A 675 -49.94 -31.19 9.30
N GLU A 676 -49.63 -31.26 10.60
CA GLU A 676 -50.59 -30.99 11.68
C GLU A 676 -51.05 -29.53 11.71
N ALA A 677 -50.19 -28.59 11.31
CA ALA A 677 -50.54 -27.18 11.16
C ALA A 677 -51.27 -26.85 9.84
N GLY A 678 -51.54 -27.83 8.98
CA GLY A 678 -52.21 -27.62 7.68
C GLY A 678 -51.38 -26.83 6.65
N ARG A 679 -50.05 -26.83 6.79
CA ARG A 679 -49.12 -26.08 5.91
C ARG A 679 -48.53 -26.94 4.78
N LEU A 680 -48.51 -28.27 4.96
CA LEU A 680 -48.03 -29.26 3.97
C LEU A 680 -48.99 -29.41 2.78
N ASN A 681 -49.15 -28.33 1.99
CA ASN A 681 -50.03 -28.26 0.82
C ASN A 681 -49.48 -29.04 -0.40
N HIS A 682 -48.21 -29.42 -0.36
CA HIS A 682 -47.49 -30.17 -1.38
C HIS A 682 -46.66 -31.28 -0.69
N PRO A 683 -46.36 -32.40 -1.35
CA PRO A 683 -45.50 -33.43 -0.78
C PRO A 683 -44.10 -32.89 -0.45
N ALA A 684 -43.42 -33.54 0.51
CA ALA A 684 -41.97 -33.40 0.69
C ALA A 684 -41.21 -34.47 -0.12
N LEU A 685 -40.00 -34.14 -0.57
CA LEU A 685 -39.08 -35.08 -1.23
C LEU A 685 -37.81 -35.24 -0.40
N ALA A 686 -37.44 -36.46 -0.05
CA ALA A 686 -36.15 -36.80 0.52
C ALA A 686 -35.30 -37.58 -0.49
N VAL A 687 -34.11 -37.06 -0.80
CA VAL A 687 -33.12 -37.71 -1.67
C VAL A 687 -31.95 -38.20 -0.83
N MET A 688 -31.57 -39.47 -1.00
CA MET A 688 -30.59 -40.13 -0.14
C MET A 688 -29.77 -41.19 -0.90
N PRO A 689 -28.69 -41.74 -0.32
CA PRO A 689 -28.08 -42.96 -0.82
C PRO A 689 -29.08 -44.13 -0.78
N THR A 690 -29.07 -45.01 -1.78
CA THR A 690 -30.01 -46.15 -1.92
C THR A 690 -30.09 -47.05 -0.68
N SER A 691 -29.02 -47.11 0.11
CA SER A 691 -28.92 -47.87 1.35
C SER A 691 -29.64 -47.24 2.56
N LEU A 692 -30.05 -45.97 2.49
CA LEU A 692 -30.80 -45.30 3.56
C LEU A 692 -32.32 -45.43 3.42
N VAL A 693 -32.82 -45.71 2.22
CA VAL A 693 -34.27 -45.77 1.94
C VAL A 693 -35.02 -46.71 2.90
N PRO A 694 -34.54 -47.93 3.22
CA PRO A 694 -35.22 -48.79 4.19
C PRO A 694 -35.23 -48.17 5.60
N ASN A 695 -34.11 -47.59 6.05
CA ASN A 695 -34.01 -46.96 7.36
C ASN A 695 -34.95 -45.76 7.51
N TRP A 696 -35.12 -44.95 6.45
CA TRP A 696 -36.09 -43.85 6.44
C TRP A 696 -37.55 -44.33 6.52
N LEU A 697 -37.89 -45.47 5.91
CA LEU A 697 -39.21 -46.08 6.06
C LEU A 697 -39.41 -46.62 7.49
N ASP A 698 -38.42 -47.37 7.98
CA ASP A 698 -38.42 -47.98 9.31
C ASP A 698 -38.52 -46.88 10.42
N GLU A 699 -37.81 -45.75 10.28
CA GLU A 699 -37.91 -44.59 11.18
C GLU A 699 -39.22 -43.80 11.03
N ALA A 700 -39.72 -43.58 9.80
CA ALA A 700 -40.98 -42.86 9.61
C ALA A 700 -42.17 -43.64 10.18
N GLN A 701 -42.24 -44.95 9.94
CA GLN A 701 -43.27 -45.82 10.52
C GLN A 701 -43.18 -45.85 12.06
N ARG A 702 -41.97 -45.79 12.62
CA ARG A 702 -41.75 -45.80 14.07
C ARG A 702 -42.12 -44.47 14.75
N PHE A 703 -41.73 -43.34 14.17
CA PHE A 703 -41.77 -42.04 14.85
C PHE A 703 -42.89 -41.11 14.36
N ALA A 704 -43.30 -41.22 13.10
CA ALA A 704 -44.34 -40.38 12.51
C ALA A 704 -45.34 -41.22 11.68
N PRO A 705 -46.02 -42.21 12.29
CA PRO A 705 -46.89 -43.16 11.58
C PRO A 705 -48.08 -42.51 10.85
N ASN A 706 -48.39 -41.25 11.18
CA ASN A 706 -49.42 -40.45 10.51
C ASN A 706 -48.95 -39.82 9.18
N LEU A 707 -47.67 -39.96 8.78
CA LEU A 707 -47.16 -39.56 7.48
C LEU A 707 -47.31 -40.71 6.45
N ARG A 708 -47.94 -40.42 5.32
CA ARG A 708 -48.01 -41.29 4.15
C ARG A 708 -46.68 -41.22 3.40
N VAL A 709 -45.84 -42.25 3.53
CA VAL A 709 -44.50 -42.29 2.94
C VAL A 709 -44.43 -43.21 1.72
N LEU A 710 -43.90 -42.72 0.60
CA LEU A 710 -43.68 -43.49 -0.63
C LEU A 710 -42.20 -43.77 -0.88
N ALA A 711 -41.85 -45.03 -1.09
CA ALA A 711 -40.52 -45.47 -1.52
C ALA A 711 -40.42 -45.47 -3.06
N LEU A 712 -40.01 -44.36 -3.66
CA LEU A 712 -39.96 -44.17 -5.12
C LEU A 712 -38.66 -44.74 -5.74
N HIS A 713 -38.44 -46.05 -5.60
CA HIS A 713 -37.26 -46.73 -6.12
C HIS A 713 -37.57 -48.07 -6.81
N GLY A 714 -36.58 -48.63 -7.50
CA GLY A 714 -36.70 -49.89 -8.22
C GLY A 714 -37.38 -49.78 -9.61
N PRO A 715 -37.64 -50.93 -10.28
CA PRO A 715 -38.14 -50.94 -11.65
C PRO A 715 -39.59 -50.47 -11.76
N GLY A 716 -40.46 -50.84 -10.80
CA GLY A 716 -41.89 -50.54 -10.84
C GLY A 716 -42.28 -49.12 -10.42
N ARG A 717 -41.33 -48.21 -10.15
CA ARG A 717 -41.59 -46.87 -9.57
C ARG A 717 -42.39 -45.94 -10.49
N THR A 718 -42.29 -46.14 -11.81
CA THR A 718 -42.90 -45.24 -12.83
C THR A 718 -44.41 -45.12 -12.71
N ARG A 719 -45.10 -46.15 -12.21
CA ARG A 719 -46.56 -46.16 -12.00
C ARG A 719 -47.04 -45.13 -10.97
N PHE A 720 -46.16 -44.64 -10.10
CA PHE A 720 -46.53 -43.71 -9.02
C PHE A 720 -46.45 -42.23 -9.40
N PHE A 721 -45.83 -41.87 -10.54
CA PHE A 721 -45.64 -40.47 -10.92
C PHE A 721 -46.95 -39.67 -11.07
N GLY A 722 -48.06 -40.32 -11.45
CA GLY A 722 -49.38 -39.67 -11.51
C GLY A 722 -50.06 -39.45 -10.15
N ALA A 723 -49.56 -40.08 -9.08
CA ALA A 723 -50.18 -40.15 -7.75
C ALA A 723 -49.28 -39.60 -6.63
N LEU A 724 -48.22 -38.84 -6.95
CA LEU A 724 -47.28 -38.31 -5.96
C LEU A 724 -47.96 -37.41 -4.90
N HIS A 725 -49.03 -36.72 -5.28
CA HIS A 725 -49.83 -35.86 -4.41
C HIS A 725 -50.68 -36.64 -3.38
N GLU A 726 -50.79 -37.97 -3.48
CA GLU A 726 -51.45 -38.83 -2.49
C GLU A 726 -50.57 -39.12 -1.25
N TYR A 727 -49.33 -38.64 -1.25
CA TYR A 727 -48.33 -38.92 -0.20
C TYR A 727 -47.86 -37.62 0.46
N ASP A 728 -47.42 -37.73 1.72
CA ASP A 728 -46.92 -36.59 2.49
C ASP A 728 -45.40 -36.45 2.35
N LEU A 729 -44.70 -37.59 2.20
CA LEU A 729 -43.24 -37.67 2.02
C LEU A 729 -42.90 -38.73 0.98
N ILE A 730 -42.05 -38.38 0.02
CA ILE A 730 -41.55 -39.27 -1.04
C ILE A 730 -40.05 -39.46 -0.86
N LEU A 731 -39.58 -40.70 -0.91
CA LEU A 731 -38.17 -41.07 -0.77
C LEU A 731 -37.61 -41.51 -2.13
N THR A 732 -36.54 -40.87 -2.60
CA THR A 732 -35.82 -41.25 -3.84
C THR A 732 -34.30 -41.23 -3.63
N THR A 733 -33.52 -41.54 -4.67
CA THR A 733 -32.06 -41.67 -4.55
C THR A 733 -31.29 -40.80 -5.53
N TYR A 734 -30.08 -40.37 -5.16
CA TYR A 734 -29.20 -39.57 -6.02
C TYR A 734 -28.89 -40.23 -7.38
N ALA A 735 -29.00 -41.56 -7.48
CA ALA A 735 -28.78 -42.31 -8.73
C ALA A 735 -30.03 -42.34 -9.64
N LEU A 736 -31.21 -42.08 -9.08
CA LEU A 736 -32.49 -42.01 -9.79
C LEU A 736 -32.88 -40.57 -10.14
N LEU A 737 -32.52 -39.60 -9.30
CA LEU A 737 -32.89 -38.18 -9.46
C LEU A 737 -32.64 -37.62 -10.88
N PRO A 738 -31.50 -37.87 -11.57
CA PRO A 738 -31.26 -37.35 -12.93
C PRO A 738 -31.91 -38.19 -14.04
N ARG A 739 -32.54 -39.32 -13.71
CA ARG A 739 -33.30 -40.18 -14.63
C ARG A 739 -34.81 -39.91 -14.56
N ASP A 740 -35.26 -39.50 -13.38
CA ASP A 740 -36.66 -39.24 -13.03
C ASP A 740 -36.95 -37.74 -12.92
N LEU A 741 -36.04 -36.88 -13.40
CA LEU A 741 -36.12 -35.42 -13.22
C LEU A 741 -37.39 -34.82 -13.83
N GLU A 742 -37.72 -35.17 -15.07
CA GLU A 742 -38.88 -34.64 -15.81
C GLU A 742 -40.22 -34.75 -15.04
N PRO A 743 -40.64 -35.95 -14.55
CA PRO A 743 -41.86 -36.05 -13.74
C PRO A 743 -41.71 -35.49 -12.31
N LEU A 744 -40.50 -35.35 -11.76
CA LEU A 744 -40.29 -34.73 -10.45
C LEU A 744 -40.27 -33.19 -10.52
N GLN A 745 -39.89 -32.61 -11.66
CA GLN A 745 -39.83 -31.16 -11.92
C GLN A 745 -41.23 -30.59 -12.22
N ALA A 746 -42.14 -31.40 -12.77
CA ALA A 746 -43.54 -31.03 -12.96
C ALA A 746 -44.35 -30.92 -11.65
N GLN A 747 -43.81 -31.37 -10.53
CA GLN A 747 -44.43 -31.34 -9.20
C GLN A 747 -43.75 -30.27 -8.33
N PRO A 748 -44.50 -29.32 -7.73
CA PRO A 748 -43.98 -28.45 -6.68
C PRO A 748 -43.84 -29.23 -5.36
N TRP A 749 -42.81 -28.91 -4.58
CA TRP A 749 -42.49 -29.59 -3.31
C TRP A 749 -42.57 -28.64 -2.12
N HIS A 750 -43.06 -29.11 -0.97
CA HIS A 750 -43.07 -28.27 0.24
C HIS A 750 -41.67 -28.19 0.88
N VAL A 751 -41.01 -29.34 1.05
CA VAL A 751 -39.64 -29.42 1.53
C VAL A 751 -38.84 -30.39 0.64
N LEU A 752 -37.66 -29.97 0.21
CA LEU A 752 -36.69 -30.82 -0.47
C LEU A 752 -35.50 -31.08 0.46
N VAL A 753 -35.39 -32.33 0.94
CA VAL A 753 -34.36 -32.81 1.86
C VAL A 753 -33.30 -33.59 1.10
N LEU A 754 -32.02 -33.24 1.27
CA LEU A 754 -30.88 -34.03 0.80
C LEU A 754 -30.18 -34.66 2.00
N ASP A 755 -30.30 -35.97 2.18
CA ASP A 755 -29.63 -36.73 3.26
C ASP A 755 -28.30 -37.31 2.79
N GLU A 756 -27.30 -37.31 3.66
CA GLU A 756 -25.87 -37.42 3.33
C GLU A 756 -25.50 -36.44 2.17
N ALA A 757 -25.83 -35.16 2.34
CA ALA A 757 -25.75 -34.11 1.32
C ALA A 757 -24.38 -33.95 0.62
N GLN A 758 -23.28 -34.48 1.19
CA GLN A 758 -21.98 -34.59 0.53
C GLN A 758 -22.03 -35.37 -0.80
N ASN A 759 -23.10 -36.11 -1.09
CA ASN A 759 -23.34 -36.68 -2.43
C ASN A 759 -23.48 -35.61 -3.54
N ILE A 760 -23.86 -34.37 -3.22
CA ILE A 760 -23.92 -33.23 -4.17
C ILE A 760 -22.72 -32.25 -4.05
N LYS A 761 -21.61 -32.68 -3.44
CA LYS A 761 -20.41 -31.85 -3.22
C LYS A 761 -19.69 -31.35 -4.49
N SER A 762 -20.15 -31.76 -5.67
CA SER A 762 -19.73 -31.20 -6.96
C SER A 762 -20.93 -30.68 -7.74
N SER A 763 -20.95 -29.37 -8.01
CA SER A 763 -22.04 -28.65 -8.68
C SER A 763 -22.24 -29.07 -10.13
N THR A 764 -21.22 -29.67 -10.75
CA THR A 764 -21.25 -30.20 -12.12
C THR A 764 -21.70 -31.66 -12.17
N SER A 765 -22.01 -32.29 -11.03
CA SER A 765 -22.60 -33.63 -11.01
C SER A 765 -24.07 -33.58 -11.45
N LYS A 766 -24.50 -34.58 -12.22
CA LYS A 766 -25.90 -34.68 -12.69
C LYS A 766 -26.92 -34.70 -11.54
N ALA A 767 -26.54 -35.21 -10.37
CA ALA A 767 -27.37 -35.19 -9.17
C ALA A 767 -27.52 -33.79 -8.57
N ALA A 768 -26.44 -33.00 -8.49
CA ALA A 768 -26.51 -31.61 -8.03
C ALA A 768 -27.28 -30.70 -9.00
N GLN A 769 -27.14 -30.94 -10.31
CA GLN A 769 -27.91 -30.25 -11.36
C GLN A 769 -29.41 -30.55 -11.21
N ALA A 770 -29.79 -31.83 -11.28
CA ALA A 770 -31.18 -32.26 -11.12
C ALA A 770 -31.82 -31.80 -9.79
N ALA A 771 -31.07 -31.81 -8.67
CA ALA A 771 -31.58 -31.31 -7.39
C ALA A 771 -31.87 -29.80 -7.39
N ARG A 772 -31.07 -28.99 -8.10
CA ARG A 772 -31.27 -27.53 -8.19
C ARG A 772 -32.49 -27.15 -9.05
N GLU A 773 -32.81 -27.98 -10.04
CA GLU A 773 -33.90 -27.80 -10.99
C GLU A 773 -35.30 -28.08 -10.41
N LEU A 774 -35.40 -28.67 -9.21
CA LEU A 774 -36.67 -28.89 -8.51
C LEU A 774 -37.15 -27.66 -7.75
N GLN A 775 -38.42 -27.29 -7.91
CA GLN A 775 -39.05 -26.19 -7.17
C GLN A 775 -39.51 -26.66 -5.79
N ALA A 776 -39.00 -26.05 -4.72
CA ALA A 776 -39.34 -26.40 -3.35
C ALA A 776 -39.41 -25.16 -2.44
N ASN A 777 -40.43 -25.07 -1.58
CA ASN A 777 -40.60 -23.92 -0.68
C ASN A 777 -39.49 -23.82 0.37
N GLN A 778 -38.98 -24.96 0.84
CA GLN A 778 -37.83 -25.05 1.74
C GLN A 778 -36.84 -26.09 1.23
N ARG A 779 -35.53 -25.82 1.34
CA ARG A 779 -34.44 -26.75 0.98
C ARG A 779 -33.60 -27.07 2.22
N LEU A 780 -33.42 -28.35 2.53
CA LEU A 780 -32.69 -28.82 3.71
C LEU A 780 -31.58 -29.79 3.31
N CYS A 781 -30.40 -29.66 3.91
CA CYS A 781 -29.31 -30.60 3.77
C CYS A 781 -29.02 -31.25 5.13
N LEU A 782 -29.05 -32.58 5.19
CA LEU A 782 -28.65 -33.35 6.37
C LEU A 782 -27.28 -33.95 6.08
N THR A 783 -26.26 -33.58 6.87
CA THR A 783 -24.93 -34.18 6.77
C THR A 783 -24.14 -33.91 8.04
N GLY A 784 -23.44 -34.91 8.57
CA GLY A 784 -22.48 -34.68 9.68
C GLY A 784 -21.19 -33.99 9.22
N THR A 785 -21.00 -33.81 7.90
CA THR A 785 -19.73 -33.47 7.27
C THR A 785 -19.99 -32.52 6.06
N PRO A 786 -20.42 -31.26 6.31
CA PRO A 786 -20.78 -30.31 5.24
C PRO A 786 -19.61 -29.84 4.37
N MET A 787 -18.38 -30.20 4.75
CA MET A 787 -17.16 -30.11 3.95
C MET A 787 -16.30 -31.33 4.30
N GLU A 788 -15.76 -32.02 3.30
CA GLU A 788 -14.85 -33.16 3.48
C GLU A 788 -13.40 -32.81 3.11
N ASN A 789 -13.23 -32.01 2.03
CA ASN A 789 -11.93 -31.83 1.37
C ASN A 789 -11.61 -30.37 1.01
N ASN A 790 -12.60 -29.53 0.67
CA ASN A 790 -12.36 -28.15 0.19
C ASN A 790 -13.63 -27.28 0.26
N LEU A 791 -13.47 -25.95 0.32
CA LEU A 791 -14.57 -24.98 0.41
C LEU A 791 -15.48 -24.96 -0.83
N GLY A 792 -15.02 -25.50 -1.97
CA GLY A 792 -15.86 -25.70 -3.15
C GLY A 792 -17.01 -26.70 -2.92
N GLU A 793 -16.86 -27.64 -1.98
CA GLU A 793 -17.92 -28.58 -1.59
C GLU A 793 -19.03 -27.87 -0.81
N LEU A 794 -18.64 -26.99 0.13
CA LEU A 794 -19.54 -26.12 0.88
C LEU A 794 -20.29 -25.16 -0.06
N TRP A 795 -19.59 -24.53 -1.01
CA TRP A 795 -20.23 -23.70 -2.03
C TRP A 795 -21.22 -24.50 -2.87
N SER A 796 -20.92 -25.76 -3.24
CA SER A 796 -21.85 -26.63 -3.98
C SER A 796 -23.15 -26.88 -3.20
N ILE A 797 -23.04 -27.13 -1.89
CA ILE A 797 -24.19 -27.32 -0.99
C ILE A 797 -25.00 -26.02 -0.85
N PHE A 798 -24.35 -24.88 -0.62
CA PHE A 798 -25.04 -23.58 -0.54
C PHE A 798 -25.66 -23.16 -1.87
N HIS A 799 -25.03 -23.44 -3.01
CA HIS A 799 -25.59 -23.17 -4.35
C HIS A 799 -26.82 -24.05 -4.70
N PHE A 800 -27.04 -25.12 -3.95
CA PHE A 800 -28.32 -25.84 -3.92
C PHE A 800 -29.32 -25.20 -2.93
N LEU A 801 -28.93 -24.99 -1.68
CA LEU A 801 -29.82 -24.49 -0.62
C LEU A 801 -30.37 -23.09 -0.91
N MET A 802 -29.48 -22.17 -1.25
CA MET A 802 -29.73 -20.76 -1.51
C MET A 802 -28.83 -20.30 -2.67
N PRO A 803 -29.29 -20.45 -3.93
CA PRO A 803 -28.63 -19.88 -5.10
C PRO A 803 -28.30 -18.39 -4.89
N GLY A 804 -27.22 -17.90 -5.51
CA GLY A 804 -26.77 -16.52 -5.35
C GLY A 804 -26.00 -16.23 -4.04
N TRP A 805 -26.36 -16.84 -2.90
CA TRP A 805 -25.85 -16.45 -1.57
C TRP A 805 -24.32 -16.27 -1.49
N LEU A 806 -23.55 -17.29 -1.87
CA LEU A 806 -22.08 -17.25 -1.85
C LEU A 806 -21.45 -16.76 -3.18
N GLY A 807 -22.24 -16.08 -4.02
CA GLY A 807 -21.85 -15.65 -5.36
C GLY A 807 -21.75 -16.81 -6.36
N ASP A 808 -21.35 -16.49 -7.60
CA ASP A 808 -21.01 -17.50 -8.59
C ASP A 808 -19.70 -18.25 -8.23
N GLN A 809 -19.43 -19.36 -8.91
CA GLN A 809 -18.27 -20.22 -8.59
C GLN A 809 -16.92 -19.53 -8.86
N LYS A 810 -16.83 -18.64 -9.84
CA LYS A 810 -15.61 -17.87 -10.16
C LYS A 810 -15.36 -16.83 -9.07
N ARG A 811 -16.38 -16.06 -8.68
CA ARG A 811 -16.30 -15.07 -7.59
C ARG A 811 -15.99 -15.74 -6.25
N PHE A 812 -16.67 -16.84 -5.90
CA PHE A 812 -16.35 -17.60 -4.69
C PHE A 812 -14.91 -18.15 -4.69
N ASN A 813 -14.42 -18.63 -5.84
CA ASN A 813 -13.05 -19.09 -5.98
C ASN A 813 -12.01 -17.97 -5.79
N GLN A 814 -12.35 -16.72 -6.17
CA GLN A 814 -11.51 -15.54 -6.06
C GLN A 814 -11.54 -14.93 -4.65
N ASP A 815 -12.74 -14.72 -4.08
CA ASP A 815 -12.95 -13.92 -2.87
C ASP A 815 -12.73 -14.73 -1.59
N TYR A 816 -13.01 -16.05 -1.61
CA TYR A 816 -12.88 -16.92 -0.45
C TYR A 816 -11.89 -18.08 -0.68
N ARG A 817 -12.15 -18.93 -1.67
CA ARG A 817 -11.44 -20.21 -1.78
C ARG A 817 -9.94 -20.04 -1.95
N THR A 818 -9.50 -19.20 -2.88
CA THR A 818 -8.07 -19.01 -3.15
C THR A 818 -7.36 -18.31 -1.97
N PRO A 819 -7.88 -17.20 -1.40
CA PRO A 819 -7.35 -16.60 -0.16
C PRO A 819 -7.22 -17.60 0.99
N ILE A 820 -8.27 -18.37 1.29
CA ILE A 820 -8.26 -19.29 2.43
C ILE A 820 -7.39 -20.52 2.15
N GLU A 821 -7.66 -21.29 1.10
CA GLU A 821 -6.97 -22.56 0.82
C GLU A 821 -5.52 -22.38 0.36
N ARG A 822 -5.16 -21.27 -0.31
CA ARG A 822 -3.78 -21.05 -0.78
C ARG A 822 -2.99 -20.07 0.07
N HIS A 823 -3.61 -19.01 0.58
CA HIS A 823 -2.89 -17.95 1.29
C HIS A 823 -3.06 -18.00 2.82
N GLY A 824 -3.94 -18.87 3.33
CA GLY A 824 -4.21 -18.98 4.76
C GLY A 824 -4.95 -17.77 5.34
N ASP A 825 -5.74 -17.09 4.51
CA ASP A 825 -6.43 -15.85 4.88
C ASP A 825 -7.49 -16.09 5.96
N ARG A 826 -7.15 -15.69 7.19
CA ARG A 826 -8.00 -15.85 8.38
C ARG A 826 -9.13 -14.82 8.45
N GLU A 827 -8.97 -13.65 7.83
CA GLU A 827 -10.03 -12.62 7.80
C GLU A 827 -11.14 -13.09 6.84
N ARG A 828 -10.79 -13.59 5.64
CA ARG A 828 -11.75 -14.20 4.71
C ARG A 828 -12.39 -15.48 5.24
N LEU A 829 -11.67 -16.31 6.01
CA LEU A 829 -12.25 -17.49 6.67
C LEU A 829 -13.31 -17.08 7.71
N ALA A 830 -13.01 -16.09 8.55
CA ALA A 830 -13.96 -15.58 9.54
C ALA A 830 -15.20 -14.95 8.90
N HIS A 831 -15.04 -14.21 7.79
CA HIS A 831 -16.17 -13.66 7.04
C HIS A 831 -17.02 -14.77 6.38
N LEU A 832 -16.40 -15.80 5.78
CA LEU A 832 -17.17 -16.92 5.23
C LEU A 832 -17.96 -17.66 6.32
N ALA A 833 -17.34 -17.88 7.49
CA ALA A 833 -18.01 -18.47 8.65
C ALA A 833 -19.22 -17.62 9.09
N SER A 834 -19.09 -16.29 9.14
CA SER A 834 -20.21 -15.41 9.54
C SER A 834 -21.41 -15.49 8.58
N ARG A 835 -21.18 -15.61 7.26
CA ARG A 835 -22.25 -15.80 6.25
C ARG A 835 -22.88 -17.19 6.27
N VAL A 836 -22.14 -18.21 6.71
CA VAL A 836 -22.61 -19.61 6.73
C VAL A 836 -23.37 -19.93 8.02
N ARG A 837 -22.95 -19.37 9.16
CA ARG A 837 -23.42 -19.71 10.51
C ARG A 837 -24.93 -19.54 10.79
N PRO A 838 -25.70 -18.60 10.19
CA PRO A 838 -27.15 -18.55 10.39
C PRO A 838 -27.87 -19.79 9.84
N PHE A 839 -27.33 -20.37 8.75
CA PHE A 839 -27.93 -21.42 7.95
C PHE A 839 -27.30 -22.81 8.18
N LEU A 840 -26.52 -22.96 9.26
CA LEU A 840 -25.82 -24.19 9.63
C LEU A 840 -25.94 -24.44 11.14
N LEU A 841 -26.79 -25.39 11.54
CA LEU A 841 -26.87 -25.87 12.91
C LEU A 841 -26.02 -27.13 13.06
N ARG A 842 -24.85 -27.01 13.67
CA ARG A 842 -23.93 -28.12 13.97
C ARG A 842 -23.73 -28.25 15.48
N ARG A 843 -23.87 -29.47 16.01
CA ARG A 843 -23.59 -29.83 17.40
C ARG A 843 -22.87 -31.18 17.47
N SER A 844 -21.88 -31.30 18.34
CA SER A 844 -21.15 -32.54 18.55
C SER A 844 -21.80 -33.44 19.62
N LYS A 845 -21.50 -34.74 19.58
CA LYS A 845 -21.94 -35.70 20.63
C LYS A 845 -21.49 -35.28 22.02
N GLU A 846 -20.25 -34.83 22.14
CA GLU A 846 -19.64 -34.39 23.41
C GLU A 846 -20.35 -33.16 24.00
N GLN A 847 -20.89 -32.27 23.15
CA GLN A 847 -21.65 -31.11 23.57
C GLN A 847 -23.05 -31.48 24.12
N VAL A 848 -23.78 -32.38 23.44
CA VAL A 848 -25.24 -32.55 23.65
C VAL A 848 -25.71 -33.93 24.12
N ALA A 849 -24.89 -34.97 24.03
CA ALA A 849 -25.25 -36.36 24.32
C ALA A 849 -24.42 -36.93 25.50
N ARG A 850 -24.43 -36.21 26.64
CA ARG A 850 -23.68 -36.54 27.87
C ARG A 850 -23.98 -37.89 28.52
N GLU A 851 -25.02 -38.57 28.05
CA GLU A 851 -25.39 -39.95 28.43
C GLU A 851 -24.59 -41.02 27.67
N LEU A 852 -23.89 -40.66 26.59
CA LEU A 852 -23.05 -41.60 25.86
C LEU A 852 -21.84 -41.97 26.73
N PRO A 853 -21.46 -43.26 26.76
CA PRO A 853 -20.24 -43.68 27.45
C PRO A 853 -18.99 -43.12 26.74
N ALA A 854 -17.83 -43.20 27.40
CA ALA A 854 -16.60 -42.63 26.86
C ALA A 854 -16.18 -43.29 25.52
N LYS A 855 -15.77 -42.46 24.55
CA LYS A 855 -15.08 -42.90 23.33
C LYS A 855 -13.58 -42.62 23.49
N SER A 856 -12.76 -43.65 23.32
CA SER A 856 -11.30 -43.55 23.34
C SER A 856 -10.73 -43.84 21.95
N GLU A 857 -9.99 -42.90 21.35
CA GLU A 857 -9.26 -43.13 20.10
C GLU A 857 -7.75 -43.29 20.37
N MET A 858 -7.17 -44.41 19.93
CA MET A 858 -5.77 -44.76 20.13
C MET A 858 -5.08 -45.10 18.81
N VAL A 859 -3.82 -44.69 18.68
CA VAL A 859 -2.97 -45.07 17.54
C VAL A 859 -2.17 -46.31 17.93
N HIS A 860 -2.46 -47.45 17.28
CA HIS A 860 -1.69 -48.67 17.46
C HIS A 860 -0.49 -48.64 16.50
N TRP A 861 0.68 -48.37 17.05
CA TRP A 861 1.91 -48.18 16.28
C TRP A 861 2.58 -49.52 15.96
N VAL A 862 2.57 -49.88 14.68
CA VAL A 862 3.16 -51.12 14.18
C VAL A 862 4.51 -50.83 13.52
N ASP A 863 5.48 -51.74 13.65
CA ASP A 863 6.77 -51.66 12.95
C ASP A 863 6.79 -52.57 11.71
N LEU A 864 7.42 -52.12 10.62
CA LEU A 864 7.68 -52.96 9.45
C LEU A 864 8.61 -54.12 9.81
N SER A 865 8.23 -55.35 9.48
CA SER A 865 9.17 -56.47 9.45
C SER A 865 10.31 -56.20 8.45
N ASP A 866 11.49 -56.80 8.63
CA ASP A 866 12.65 -56.52 7.78
C ASP A 866 12.35 -56.74 6.27
N ALA A 867 11.66 -57.82 5.92
CA ALA A 867 11.24 -58.09 4.54
C ALA A 867 10.27 -57.01 3.99
N GLN A 868 9.40 -56.45 4.82
CA GLN A 868 8.55 -55.31 4.44
C GLN A 868 9.36 -54.01 4.33
N ARG A 869 10.34 -53.78 5.20
CA ARG A 869 11.24 -52.60 5.18
C ARG A 869 12.07 -52.56 3.90
N ASP A 870 12.69 -53.67 3.53
CA ASP A 870 13.48 -53.78 2.29
C ASP A 870 12.60 -53.61 1.04
N THR A 871 11.41 -54.23 1.03
CA THR A 871 10.42 -54.05 -0.04
C THR A 871 9.92 -52.61 -0.12
N TYR A 872 9.66 -51.96 1.02
CA TYR A 872 9.16 -50.60 1.09
C TYR A 872 10.17 -49.61 0.50
N GLU A 873 11.44 -49.67 0.89
CA GLU A 873 12.48 -48.82 0.30
C GLU A 873 12.69 -49.10 -1.20
N THR A 874 12.67 -50.38 -1.61
CA THR A 874 12.78 -50.75 -3.03
C THR A 874 11.64 -50.15 -3.86
N VAL A 875 10.39 -50.25 -3.38
CA VAL A 875 9.22 -49.63 -4.01
C VAL A 875 9.31 -48.10 -3.95
N ARG A 876 9.71 -47.51 -2.83
CA ARG A 876 9.82 -46.06 -2.62
C ARG A 876 10.80 -45.44 -3.61
N VAL A 877 12.02 -45.97 -3.73
CA VAL A 877 13.05 -45.45 -4.66
C VAL A 877 12.59 -45.58 -6.12
N ALA A 878 12.00 -46.72 -6.50
CA ALA A 878 11.49 -46.93 -7.85
C ALA A 878 10.31 -45.98 -8.19
N MET A 879 9.45 -45.69 -7.22
CA MET A 879 8.27 -44.82 -7.42
C MET A 879 8.60 -43.34 -7.30
N ASP A 880 9.47 -42.91 -6.39
CA ASP A 880 9.95 -41.53 -6.25
C ASP A 880 10.59 -41.06 -7.57
N LYS A 881 11.49 -41.86 -8.14
CA LYS A 881 12.05 -41.58 -9.47
C LYS A 881 10.95 -41.46 -10.54
N LYS A 882 10.02 -42.43 -10.60
CA LYS A 882 8.91 -42.43 -11.57
C LYS A 882 8.01 -41.19 -11.43
N VAL A 883 7.79 -40.71 -10.20
CA VAL A 883 7.02 -39.50 -9.89
C VAL A 883 7.79 -38.25 -10.33
N ARG A 884 9.07 -38.10 -9.94
CA ARG A 884 9.92 -36.97 -10.36
C ARG A 884 10.05 -36.88 -11.88
N ASP A 885 10.33 -38.02 -12.55
CA ASP A 885 10.43 -38.11 -14.01
C ASP A 885 9.11 -37.74 -14.73
N GLU A 886 7.95 -37.90 -14.09
CA GLU A 886 6.63 -37.58 -14.64
C GLU A 886 6.22 -36.12 -14.34
N ILE A 887 6.54 -35.59 -13.16
CA ILE A 887 6.36 -34.17 -12.80
C ILE A 887 7.20 -33.30 -13.73
N ALA A 888 8.46 -33.67 -13.98
CA ALA A 888 9.35 -32.95 -14.89
C ALA A 888 8.86 -32.92 -16.35
N ARG A 889 8.06 -33.92 -16.78
CA ARG A 889 7.50 -34.00 -18.15
C ARG A 889 6.16 -33.28 -18.31
N ASN A 890 5.24 -33.47 -17.36
CA ASN A 890 3.84 -33.08 -17.53
C ASN A 890 3.33 -32.05 -16.49
N GLY A 891 4.12 -31.72 -15.48
CA GLY A 891 3.75 -30.86 -14.35
C GLY A 891 2.86 -31.57 -13.33
N ALA A 892 3.07 -31.30 -12.04
CA ALA A 892 2.44 -32.04 -10.93
C ALA A 892 0.91 -32.16 -11.01
N SER A 893 0.23 -31.13 -11.56
CA SER A 893 -1.22 -31.14 -11.79
C SER A 893 -1.71 -32.22 -12.78
N ARG A 894 -0.84 -32.74 -13.66
CA ARG A 894 -1.15 -33.85 -14.60
C ARG A 894 -0.58 -35.19 -14.12
N SER A 895 0.48 -35.18 -13.32
CA SER A 895 1.16 -36.37 -12.80
C SER A 895 0.39 -37.13 -11.68
N GLN A 896 -0.76 -36.61 -11.24
CA GLN A 896 -1.52 -37.12 -10.09
C GLN A 896 -1.81 -38.64 -10.12
N ILE A 897 -2.09 -39.21 -11.30
CA ILE A 897 -2.37 -40.65 -11.44
C ILE A 897 -1.14 -41.50 -11.08
N VAL A 898 0.06 -41.05 -11.43
CA VAL A 898 1.32 -41.75 -11.11
C VAL A 898 1.66 -41.62 -9.63
N ILE A 899 1.38 -40.46 -9.02
CA ILE A 899 1.52 -40.24 -7.57
C ILE A 899 0.57 -41.17 -6.80
N LEU A 900 -0.68 -41.32 -7.23
CA LEU A 900 -1.66 -42.22 -6.60
C LEU A 900 -1.28 -43.70 -6.76
N ASP A 901 -0.78 -44.13 -7.92
CA ASP A 901 -0.23 -45.48 -8.15
C ASP A 901 0.95 -45.80 -7.21
N ALA A 902 1.84 -44.83 -7.01
CA ALA A 902 2.98 -44.93 -6.10
C ALA A 902 2.55 -45.08 -4.63
N LEU A 903 1.69 -44.17 -4.15
CA LEU A 903 1.18 -44.17 -2.77
C LEU A 903 0.34 -45.41 -2.45
N LEU A 904 -0.42 -45.91 -3.44
CA LEU A 904 -1.18 -47.17 -3.33
C LEU A 904 -0.26 -48.35 -3.01
N LYS A 905 0.84 -48.50 -3.76
CA LYS A 905 1.80 -49.60 -3.58
C LYS A 905 2.51 -49.54 -2.23
N LEU A 906 2.95 -48.36 -1.80
CA LEU A 906 3.58 -48.18 -0.48
C LEU A 906 2.62 -48.59 0.66
N ARG A 907 1.34 -48.23 0.56
CA ARG A 907 0.30 -48.63 1.54
C ARG A 907 0.01 -50.13 1.50
N GLN A 908 0.09 -50.78 0.33
CA GLN A 908 0.01 -52.24 0.24
C GLN A 908 1.17 -52.93 0.97
N VAL A 909 2.42 -52.46 0.83
CA VAL A 909 3.58 -53.00 1.58
C VAL A 909 3.39 -52.88 3.10
N CYS A 910 2.81 -51.76 3.57
CA CYS A 910 2.50 -51.54 4.98
C CYS A 910 1.46 -52.52 5.53
N CYS A 911 0.49 -52.91 4.69
CA CYS A 911 -0.61 -53.80 5.06
C CYS A 911 -0.21 -55.28 5.07
N ASP A 912 0.27 -55.82 3.94
CA ASP A 912 0.78 -57.20 3.78
C ASP A 912 1.49 -57.35 2.42
N LEU A 913 2.64 -58.04 2.37
CA LEU A 913 3.40 -58.26 1.12
C LEU A 913 2.61 -59.00 0.03
N ARG A 914 1.66 -59.87 0.42
CA ARG A 914 0.77 -60.61 -0.50
C ARG A 914 -0.14 -59.70 -1.34
N LEU A 915 -0.31 -58.45 -0.94
CA LEU A 915 -1.06 -57.44 -1.71
C LEU A 915 -0.24 -56.83 -2.88
N VAL A 916 1.09 -57.00 -2.87
CA VAL A 916 2.01 -56.32 -3.78
C VAL A 916 2.29 -57.20 -5.00
N LYS A 917 1.69 -56.85 -6.14
CA LYS A 917 1.86 -57.62 -7.40
C LYS A 917 3.34 -57.70 -7.81
N GLY A 918 3.86 -58.92 -7.90
CA GLY A 918 5.24 -59.21 -8.30
C GLY A 918 6.23 -59.43 -7.16
N VAL A 919 5.79 -59.42 -5.89
CA VAL A 919 6.62 -59.73 -4.73
C VAL A 919 6.32 -61.16 -4.23
N GLU A 920 7.35 -62.01 -4.15
CA GLU A 920 7.22 -63.34 -3.53
C GLU A 920 7.32 -63.23 -2.01
N ALA A 921 6.19 -63.27 -1.30
CA ALA A 921 6.15 -63.32 0.16
C ALA A 921 6.63 -64.70 0.67
N LYS A 922 7.83 -64.75 1.27
CA LYS A 922 8.48 -66.00 1.72
C LYS A 922 8.42 -66.19 3.24
N GLY A 923 8.13 -67.42 3.67
CA GLY A 923 7.86 -67.78 5.07
C GLY A 923 6.49 -67.26 5.56
N ASN A 924 6.11 -67.58 6.79
CA ASN A 924 4.82 -67.13 7.32
C ASN A 924 4.73 -65.59 7.33
N GLN A 925 3.58 -65.05 6.92
CA GLN A 925 3.27 -63.62 6.96
C GLN A 925 2.19 -63.30 8.00
N ALA A 926 1.45 -64.31 8.50
CA ALA A 926 0.39 -64.10 9.49
C ALA A 926 0.92 -63.43 10.76
N ASP A 927 2.10 -63.82 11.22
CA ASP A 927 2.72 -63.36 12.47
C ASP A 927 3.61 -62.10 12.27
N LYS A 928 3.35 -61.29 11.23
CA LYS A 928 4.25 -60.17 10.85
C LYS A 928 3.51 -58.86 10.59
N GLY A 929 4.18 -57.76 10.96
CA GLY A 929 3.71 -56.41 10.73
C GLY A 929 2.30 -56.20 11.25
N LYS A 930 1.44 -55.56 10.44
CA LYS A 930 0.06 -55.24 10.83
C LYS A 930 -0.82 -56.48 11.04
N LEU A 931 -0.62 -57.56 10.30
CA LEU A 931 -1.48 -58.74 10.42
C LEU A 931 -1.17 -59.51 11.72
N GLY A 932 0.10 -59.66 12.07
CA GLY A 932 0.50 -60.27 13.34
C GLY A 932 -0.06 -59.50 14.53
N SER A 933 0.18 -58.19 14.57
CA SER A 933 -0.29 -57.35 15.68
C SER A 933 -1.80 -57.13 15.70
N LEU A 934 -2.50 -57.33 14.57
CA LEU A 934 -3.96 -57.46 14.56
C LEU A 934 -4.42 -58.77 15.21
N MET A 935 -3.80 -59.90 14.89
CA MET A 935 -4.19 -61.19 15.47
C MET A 935 -3.93 -61.22 16.98
N GLU A 936 -2.76 -60.73 17.44
CA GLU A 936 -2.45 -60.52 18.86
C GLU A 936 -3.55 -59.68 19.55
N MET A 937 -3.89 -58.53 18.98
CA MET A 937 -4.94 -57.64 19.50
C MET A 937 -6.33 -58.29 19.50
N LEU A 938 -6.69 -59.07 18.49
CA LEU A 938 -7.98 -59.77 18.45
C LEU A 938 -8.05 -60.89 19.48
N GLU A 939 -6.97 -61.66 19.66
CA GLU A 939 -6.88 -62.71 20.68
C GLU A 939 -7.04 -62.12 22.10
N GLU A 940 -6.43 -60.95 22.38
CA GLU A 940 -6.66 -60.19 23.62
C GLU A 940 -8.12 -59.71 23.75
N LEU A 941 -8.63 -58.92 22.79
CA LEU A 941 -9.95 -58.30 22.86
C LEU A 941 -11.09 -59.31 22.97
N LEU A 942 -11.01 -60.44 22.24
CA LEU A 942 -12.02 -61.49 22.28
C LEU A 942 -11.98 -62.28 23.60
N SER A 943 -10.82 -62.41 24.24
CA SER A 943 -10.72 -62.99 25.59
C SER A 943 -11.43 -62.13 26.66
N GLU A 944 -11.53 -60.81 26.45
CA GLU A 944 -12.35 -59.89 27.26
C GLU A 944 -13.85 -59.92 26.90
N GLY A 945 -14.27 -60.74 25.93
CA GLY A 945 -15.69 -60.85 25.50
C GLY A 945 -16.21 -59.66 24.70
N ARG A 946 -15.31 -58.88 24.08
CA ARG A 946 -15.63 -57.70 23.26
C ARG A 946 -16.20 -58.08 21.90
N ARG A 947 -16.81 -57.13 21.21
CA ARG A 947 -17.25 -57.29 19.81
C ARG A 947 -16.65 -56.22 18.92
N VAL A 948 -16.04 -56.65 17.82
CA VAL A 948 -15.11 -55.83 17.03
C VAL A 948 -15.66 -55.52 15.64
N LEU A 949 -15.74 -54.25 15.27
CA LEU A 949 -15.86 -53.83 13.86
C LEU A 949 -14.45 -53.64 13.28
N LEU A 950 -14.11 -54.35 12.21
CA LEU A 950 -12.82 -54.25 11.54
C LEU A 950 -13.00 -53.66 10.14
N PHE A 951 -12.44 -52.46 9.94
CA PHE A 951 -12.49 -51.73 8.69
C PHE A 951 -11.16 -51.79 7.92
N SER A 952 -11.25 -52.06 6.62
CA SER A 952 -10.14 -51.92 5.66
C SER A 952 -10.67 -51.36 4.34
N GLN A 953 -9.86 -50.54 3.65
CA GLN A 953 -10.17 -50.10 2.28
C GLN A 953 -9.92 -51.22 1.24
N PHE A 954 -9.14 -52.24 1.59
CA PHE A 954 -8.69 -53.30 0.69
C PHE A 954 -9.50 -54.58 0.91
N THR A 955 -10.45 -54.89 0.02
CA THR A 955 -11.19 -56.16 0.07
C THR A 955 -10.28 -57.38 -0.01
N SER A 956 -9.15 -57.26 -0.70
CA SER A 956 -8.09 -58.28 -0.72
C SER A 956 -7.36 -58.44 0.62
N MET A 957 -7.33 -57.41 1.49
CA MET A 957 -6.79 -57.54 2.85
C MET A 957 -7.82 -58.18 3.79
N LEU A 958 -9.11 -57.82 3.65
CA LEU A 958 -10.19 -58.51 4.37
C LEU A 958 -10.18 -60.01 4.09
N ALA A 959 -9.99 -60.43 2.83
CA ALA A 959 -9.87 -61.85 2.47
C ALA A 959 -8.59 -62.55 3.01
N LEU A 960 -7.53 -61.80 3.37
CA LEU A 960 -6.37 -62.35 4.07
C LEU A 960 -6.61 -62.44 5.58
N ILE A 961 -7.37 -61.50 6.17
CA ILE A 961 -7.78 -61.53 7.58
C ILE A 961 -8.78 -62.67 7.80
N GLU A 962 -9.77 -62.81 6.92
CA GLU A 962 -10.76 -63.90 6.87
C GLU A 962 -10.09 -65.28 7.00
N GLN A 963 -9.07 -65.55 6.19
CA GLN A 963 -8.27 -66.78 6.25
C GLN A 963 -7.51 -66.98 7.57
N GLU A 964 -7.17 -65.91 8.31
CA GLU A 964 -6.51 -66.01 9.62
C GLU A 964 -7.51 -66.16 10.78
N LEU A 965 -8.75 -65.68 10.62
CA LEU A 965 -9.87 -65.92 11.55
C LEU A 965 -10.37 -67.36 11.45
N GLU A 966 -10.53 -67.89 10.22
CA GLU A 966 -10.93 -69.28 9.96
C GLU A 966 -9.96 -70.29 10.58
N LYS A 967 -8.65 -70.04 10.51
CA LYS A 967 -7.62 -70.89 11.15
C LYS A 967 -7.65 -70.87 12.67
N ARG A 968 -8.27 -69.85 13.27
CA ARG A 968 -8.37 -69.62 14.71
C ARG A 968 -9.77 -69.92 15.27
N ASP A 969 -10.69 -70.42 14.43
CA ASP A 969 -12.10 -70.68 14.75
C ASP A 969 -12.86 -69.44 15.27
N ILE A 970 -12.44 -68.24 14.85
CA ILE A 970 -13.06 -66.97 15.26
C ILE A 970 -14.28 -66.70 14.39
N ARG A 971 -15.48 -66.65 15.00
CA ARG A 971 -16.74 -66.40 14.29
C ARG A 971 -16.81 -64.97 13.76
N TYR A 972 -16.95 -64.81 12.45
CA TYR A 972 -17.02 -63.50 11.80
C TYR A 972 -18.26 -63.31 10.92
N SER A 973 -18.59 -62.05 10.66
CA SER A 973 -19.51 -61.59 9.61
C SER A 973 -18.75 -60.75 8.59
N LEU A 974 -19.15 -60.78 7.31
CA LEU A 974 -18.48 -60.03 6.23
C LEU A 974 -19.47 -59.15 5.46
N LEU A 975 -19.09 -57.88 5.23
CA LEU A 975 -19.84 -56.92 4.40
C LEU A 975 -18.90 -56.21 3.41
N THR A 976 -19.12 -56.45 2.11
CA THR A 976 -18.36 -55.84 1.01
C THR A 976 -19.27 -55.06 0.05
N GLY A 977 -18.72 -54.58 -1.06
CA GLY A 977 -19.52 -53.93 -2.10
C GLY A 977 -20.49 -54.89 -2.78
N ASP A 978 -20.08 -56.15 -2.93
CA ASP A 978 -20.74 -57.21 -3.69
C ASP A 978 -21.81 -57.95 -2.89
N THR A 979 -21.86 -57.75 -1.56
CA THR A 979 -22.89 -58.27 -0.66
C THR A 979 -24.28 -57.77 -1.08
N ARG A 980 -25.10 -58.68 -1.63
CA ARG A 980 -26.46 -58.40 -2.14
C ARG A 980 -27.46 -58.17 -1.01
N ASP A 981 -27.59 -59.13 -0.10
CA ASP A 981 -28.36 -58.94 1.14
C ASP A 981 -27.45 -58.39 2.22
N ARG A 982 -27.65 -57.11 2.56
CA ARG A 982 -26.91 -56.41 3.61
C ARG A 982 -27.61 -56.45 4.97
N ARG A 983 -28.85 -56.94 5.06
CA ARG A 983 -29.59 -57.06 6.33
C ARG A 983 -29.12 -58.30 7.09
N ALA A 984 -28.95 -59.44 6.42
CA ALA A 984 -28.52 -60.70 7.05
C ALA A 984 -27.23 -60.60 7.90
N PRO A 985 -26.05 -60.16 7.39
CA PRO A 985 -24.83 -60.10 8.20
C PRO A 985 -24.89 -59.05 9.31
N VAL A 986 -25.68 -57.98 9.13
CA VAL A 986 -25.90 -56.96 10.16
C VAL A 986 -26.75 -57.51 11.31
N GLN A 987 -27.76 -58.33 11.01
CA GLN A 987 -28.56 -59.02 12.03
C GLN A 987 -27.72 -60.07 12.77
N GLN A 988 -26.94 -60.89 12.06
CA GLN A 988 -26.06 -61.90 12.66
C GLN A 988 -25.10 -61.31 13.71
N PHE A 989 -24.40 -60.23 13.34
CA PHE A 989 -23.49 -59.55 14.27
C PHE A 989 -24.21 -58.88 15.46
N GLN A 990 -25.36 -58.23 15.23
CA GLN A 990 -26.15 -57.61 16.30
C GLN A 990 -26.68 -58.67 17.30
N ASN A 991 -27.19 -59.80 16.79
CA ASN A 991 -27.66 -60.92 17.61
C ASN A 991 -26.53 -61.54 18.46
N GLY A 992 -25.31 -61.62 17.91
CA GLY A 992 -24.15 -62.28 18.55
C GLY A 992 -23.74 -63.62 17.94
N ASP A 993 -24.21 -63.89 16.72
CA ASP A 993 -23.81 -65.05 15.93
C ASP A 993 -22.33 -64.94 15.49
N SER A 994 -21.80 -63.71 15.42
CA SER A 994 -20.40 -63.36 15.12
C SER A 994 -19.77 -62.44 16.17
N GLU A 995 -18.46 -62.51 16.31
CA GLU A 995 -17.65 -61.74 17.27
C GLU A 995 -16.85 -60.61 16.59
N VAL A 996 -16.41 -60.84 15.34
CA VAL A 996 -15.76 -59.85 14.48
C VAL A 996 -16.64 -59.53 13.26
N PHE A 997 -16.80 -58.26 12.92
CA PHE A 997 -17.44 -57.83 11.67
C PHE A 997 -16.39 -57.24 10.72
N LEU A 998 -16.03 -58.00 9.68
CA LEU A 998 -15.20 -57.53 8.58
C LEU A 998 -16.04 -56.63 7.66
N ILE A 999 -15.70 -55.34 7.58
CA ILE A 999 -16.46 -54.37 6.79
C ILE A 999 -15.53 -53.64 5.82
N SER A 1000 -15.81 -53.71 4.51
CA SER A 1000 -15.09 -52.88 3.55
C SER A 1000 -15.50 -51.42 3.73
N LEU A 1001 -14.51 -50.54 3.77
CA LEU A 1001 -14.69 -49.12 4.14
C LEU A 1001 -15.72 -48.40 3.24
N LYS A 1002 -15.87 -48.84 1.97
CA LYS A 1002 -16.90 -48.36 1.03
C LYS A 1002 -18.30 -48.93 1.26
N ALA A 1003 -18.43 -50.10 1.88
CA ALA A 1003 -19.73 -50.67 2.26
C ALA A 1003 -20.21 -50.14 3.62
N GLY A 1004 -19.27 -49.94 4.55
CA GLY A 1004 -19.51 -49.36 5.89
C GLY A 1004 -19.93 -47.88 5.89
N GLY A 1005 -19.62 -47.13 4.82
CA GLY A 1005 -20.12 -45.76 4.59
C GLY A 1005 -21.62 -45.66 4.28
N THR A 1006 -22.46 -46.55 4.85
CA THR A 1006 -23.91 -46.59 4.65
C THR A 1006 -24.66 -46.71 5.98
N GLY A 1007 -25.96 -46.40 6.01
CA GLY A 1007 -26.79 -46.04 7.19
C GLY A 1007 -26.69 -46.87 8.47
N LEU A 1008 -26.22 -48.11 8.35
CA LEU A 1008 -26.14 -49.19 9.34
C LEU A 1008 -25.96 -48.73 10.80
N ASN A 1009 -26.72 -49.35 11.68
CA ASN A 1009 -26.60 -49.26 13.13
C ASN A 1009 -25.91 -50.52 13.65
N LEU A 1010 -24.80 -50.39 14.40
CA LEU A 1010 -23.92 -51.49 14.81
C LEU A 1010 -23.55 -51.40 16.31
N THR A 1011 -24.49 -50.98 17.14
CA THR A 1011 -24.31 -50.76 18.60
C THR A 1011 -23.86 -51.98 19.41
N ALA A 1012 -24.04 -53.22 18.95
CA ALA A 1012 -23.48 -54.38 19.65
C ALA A 1012 -21.93 -54.43 19.69
N ALA A 1013 -21.25 -53.64 18.86
CA ALA A 1013 -19.80 -53.46 18.94
C ALA A 1013 -19.40 -52.43 20.00
N ASP A 1014 -18.44 -52.78 20.84
CA ASP A 1014 -17.74 -51.88 21.78
C ASP A 1014 -16.34 -51.50 21.27
N THR A 1015 -15.84 -52.16 20.23
CA THR A 1015 -14.49 -51.98 19.73
C THR A 1015 -14.48 -51.79 18.21
N VAL A 1016 -13.70 -50.82 17.73
CA VAL A 1016 -13.55 -50.47 16.31
C VAL A 1016 -12.06 -50.48 15.96
N ILE A 1017 -11.69 -51.19 14.89
CA ILE A 1017 -10.32 -51.27 14.38
C ILE A 1017 -10.29 -50.76 12.93
N HIS A 1018 -9.54 -49.70 12.68
CA HIS A 1018 -9.17 -49.25 11.34
C HIS A 1018 -7.79 -49.85 10.99
N TYR A 1019 -7.78 -50.87 10.13
CA TYR A 1019 -6.57 -51.59 9.76
C TYR A 1019 -5.61 -50.75 8.90
N ASP A 1020 -6.14 -49.84 8.09
CA ASP A 1020 -5.39 -48.99 7.17
C ASP A 1020 -6.01 -47.57 7.09
N PRO A 1021 -5.19 -46.48 7.18
CA PRO A 1021 -5.71 -45.12 7.22
C PRO A 1021 -6.17 -44.63 5.84
N TRP A 1022 -7.28 -43.91 5.79
CA TRP A 1022 -7.84 -43.31 4.57
C TRP A 1022 -7.35 -41.87 4.34
N TRP A 1023 -7.84 -41.22 3.29
CA TRP A 1023 -7.46 -39.85 2.88
C TRP A 1023 -8.48 -38.79 3.33
N ASN A 1024 -9.65 -39.23 3.81
CA ASN A 1024 -10.74 -38.41 4.31
C ASN A 1024 -11.04 -38.82 5.77
N PRO A 1025 -10.67 -38.00 6.78
CA PRO A 1025 -10.94 -38.32 8.18
C PRO A 1025 -12.45 -38.40 8.47
N ALA A 1026 -13.26 -37.62 7.76
CA ALA A 1026 -14.71 -37.60 7.92
C ALA A 1026 -15.35 -38.98 7.68
N SER A 1027 -14.78 -39.77 6.76
CA SER A 1027 -15.26 -41.12 6.46
C SER A 1027 -14.83 -42.17 7.49
N GLU A 1028 -13.66 -42.03 8.12
CA GLU A 1028 -13.26 -42.87 9.27
C GLU A 1028 -14.13 -42.57 10.50
N SER A 1029 -14.40 -41.28 10.75
CA SER A 1029 -15.35 -40.84 11.79
C SER A 1029 -16.74 -41.43 11.54
N GLN A 1030 -17.25 -41.33 10.31
CA GLN A 1030 -18.53 -41.92 9.88
C GLN A 1030 -18.61 -43.46 10.05
N ALA A 1031 -17.49 -44.18 9.97
CA ALA A 1031 -17.41 -45.62 10.19
C ALA A 1031 -17.34 -45.96 11.70
N THR A 1032 -16.58 -45.19 12.47
CA THR A 1032 -16.50 -45.27 13.95
C THR A 1032 -17.86 -44.98 14.59
N ASP A 1033 -18.55 -43.96 14.07
CA ASP A 1033 -19.91 -43.54 14.43
C ASP A 1033 -21.00 -44.56 14.03
N ARG A 1034 -20.67 -45.80 13.64
CA ARG A 1034 -21.63 -46.90 13.49
C ARG A 1034 -21.82 -47.68 14.80
N ALA A 1035 -20.77 -47.78 15.61
CA ALA A 1035 -20.80 -48.37 16.96
C ALA A 1035 -21.07 -47.31 18.03
N TYR A 1036 -20.48 -46.12 17.90
CA TYR A 1036 -20.66 -45.01 18.85
C TYR A 1036 -21.94 -44.21 18.55
N ARG A 1037 -23.10 -44.69 19.01
CA ARG A 1037 -24.43 -44.09 18.78
C ARG A 1037 -25.29 -44.05 20.04
N ILE A 1038 -26.35 -43.25 20.03
CA ILE A 1038 -27.42 -43.31 21.03
C ILE A 1038 -28.00 -44.73 21.04
N GLY A 1039 -28.03 -45.37 22.21
CA GLY A 1039 -28.31 -46.80 22.36
C GLY A 1039 -27.06 -47.69 22.54
N GLN A 1040 -25.86 -47.09 22.57
CA GLN A 1040 -24.64 -47.70 23.09
C GLN A 1040 -24.57 -47.52 24.61
N ASP A 1041 -24.33 -48.59 25.35
CA ASP A 1041 -24.18 -48.61 26.82
C ASP A 1041 -22.73 -48.89 27.28
N LYS A 1042 -21.87 -49.43 26.41
CA LYS A 1042 -20.45 -49.70 26.69
C LYS A 1042 -19.52 -48.58 26.20
N PRO A 1043 -18.41 -48.28 26.92
CA PRO A 1043 -17.34 -47.43 26.40
C PRO A 1043 -16.78 -47.96 25.07
N VAL A 1044 -16.59 -47.07 24.09
CA VAL A 1044 -16.18 -47.45 22.73
C VAL A 1044 -14.69 -47.19 22.51
N PHE A 1045 -13.95 -48.23 22.14
CA PHE A 1045 -12.51 -48.18 21.91
C PHE A 1045 -12.21 -48.21 20.41
N VAL A 1046 -11.38 -47.29 19.94
CA VAL A 1046 -11.13 -47.07 18.51
C VAL A 1046 -9.63 -47.14 18.24
N TYR A 1047 -9.17 -48.22 17.63
CA TYR A 1047 -7.77 -48.46 17.30
C TYR A 1047 -7.52 -48.09 15.84
N LYS A 1048 -6.52 -47.23 15.59
CA LYS A 1048 -6.01 -46.95 14.24
C LYS A 1048 -4.63 -47.58 14.09
N LEU A 1049 -4.51 -48.62 13.27
CA LEU A 1049 -3.23 -49.30 13.01
C LEU A 1049 -2.41 -48.46 12.03
N ILE A 1050 -1.26 -47.94 12.47
CA ILE A 1050 -0.39 -47.06 11.68
C ILE A 1050 1.04 -47.59 11.73
N THR A 1051 1.64 -47.82 10.56
CA THR A 1051 3.02 -48.33 10.49
C THR A 1051 4.03 -47.18 10.59
N ARG A 1052 4.89 -47.23 11.62
CA ARG A 1052 5.85 -46.17 12.00
C ARG A 1052 6.78 -45.77 10.86
N GLY A 1053 6.98 -44.46 10.68
CA GLY A 1053 7.91 -43.88 9.72
C GLY A 1053 7.52 -44.04 8.26
N THR A 1054 6.32 -44.55 7.95
CA THR A 1054 5.86 -44.80 6.58
C THR A 1054 4.92 -43.70 6.07
N VAL A 1055 4.51 -43.83 4.81
CA VAL A 1055 3.44 -43.05 4.17
C VAL A 1055 2.14 -43.02 4.99
N GLU A 1056 1.86 -44.04 5.82
CA GLU A 1056 0.66 -44.07 6.67
C GLU A 1056 0.71 -43.04 7.81
N GLU A 1057 1.87 -42.86 8.43
CA GLU A 1057 2.09 -41.82 9.45
C GLU A 1057 1.93 -40.43 8.83
N LYS A 1058 2.41 -40.25 7.60
CA LYS A 1058 2.22 -39.00 6.85
C LYS A 1058 0.75 -38.76 6.51
N ILE A 1059 0.04 -39.78 6.03
CA ILE A 1059 -1.42 -39.69 5.78
C ILE A 1059 -2.18 -39.30 7.06
N GLN A 1060 -1.81 -39.85 8.22
CA GLN A 1060 -2.41 -39.48 9.51
C GLN A 1060 -2.15 -38.02 9.89
N GLN A 1061 -0.94 -37.50 9.66
CA GLN A 1061 -0.60 -36.08 9.87
C GLN A 1061 -1.47 -35.18 8.96
N LEU A 1062 -1.60 -35.52 7.66
CA LEU A 1062 -2.45 -34.79 6.71
C LEU A 1062 -3.96 -34.87 7.03
N GLN A 1063 -4.44 -35.93 7.69
CA GLN A 1063 -5.81 -36.00 8.18
C GLN A 1063 -6.08 -34.95 9.28
N GLN A 1064 -5.14 -34.79 10.21
CA GLN A 1064 -5.28 -33.89 11.37
C GLN A 1064 -5.32 -32.41 10.91
N GLU A 1065 -4.47 -32.04 9.96
CA GLU A 1065 -4.44 -30.70 9.36
C GLU A 1065 -5.77 -30.35 8.65
N LYS A 1066 -6.33 -31.28 7.87
CA LYS A 1066 -7.64 -31.11 7.22
C LYS A 1066 -8.79 -31.00 8.23
N ALA A 1067 -8.76 -31.79 9.30
CA ALA A 1067 -9.75 -31.70 10.37
C ALA A 1067 -9.70 -30.33 11.07
N ALA A 1068 -8.50 -29.77 11.28
CA ALA A 1068 -8.33 -28.43 11.84
C ALA A 1068 -8.85 -27.31 10.93
N LEU A 1069 -8.71 -27.43 9.60
CA LEU A 1069 -9.34 -26.49 8.65
C LEU A 1069 -10.87 -26.56 8.71
N ALA A 1070 -11.46 -27.75 8.80
CA ALA A 1070 -12.90 -27.93 8.93
C ALA A 1070 -13.43 -27.34 10.26
N ALA A 1071 -12.77 -27.64 11.38
CA ALA A 1071 -13.10 -27.05 12.68
C ALA A 1071 -12.90 -25.52 12.70
N GLY A 1072 -11.92 -24.99 11.95
CA GLY A 1072 -11.67 -23.56 11.86
C GLY A 1072 -12.85 -22.74 11.30
N LEU A 1073 -13.56 -23.29 10.31
CA LEU A 1073 -14.77 -22.67 9.74
C LEU A 1073 -15.98 -22.75 10.69
N LEU A 1074 -16.04 -23.79 11.53
CA LEU A 1074 -17.25 -24.19 12.27
C LEU A 1074 -17.24 -23.70 13.71
N ASP A 1075 -16.09 -23.84 14.38
CA ASP A 1075 -15.87 -23.54 15.81
C ASP A 1075 -14.93 -22.34 16.01
N GLY A 1076 -14.47 -21.69 14.94
CA GLY A 1076 -13.55 -20.53 14.98
C GLY A 1076 -12.09 -20.88 15.30
N GLY A 1077 -11.73 -22.17 15.22
CA GLY A 1077 -10.38 -22.66 15.49
C GLY A 1077 -9.31 -22.19 14.50
N GLN A 1078 -8.03 -22.38 14.84
CA GLN A 1078 -6.94 -22.06 13.94
C GLN A 1078 -6.80 -23.11 12.83
N ALA A 1079 -7.21 -22.74 11.61
CA ALA A 1079 -6.91 -23.51 10.42
C ALA A 1079 -5.39 -23.62 10.18
N GLY A 1080 -4.92 -24.83 9.88
CA GLY A 1080 -3.58 -25.10 9.36
C GLY A 1080 -3.50 -24.82 7.86
N GLN A 1081 -2.30 -24.56 7.35
CA GLN A 1081 -2.02 -24.52 5.92
C GLN A 1081 -1.80 -25.95 5.40
N TRP A 1082 -2.34 -26.28 4.23
CA TRP A 1082 -2.05 -27.55 3.56
C TRP A 1082 -2.06 -27.41 2.04
N ARG A 1083 -1.10 -28.04 1.36
CA ARG A 1083 -1.10 -28.22 -0.10
C ARG A 1083 -0.61 -29.64 -0.47
N LEU A 1084 -0.68 -29.93 -1.77
CA LEU A 1084 0.18 -30.91 -2.41
C LEU A 1084 1.14 -30.13 -3.32
N GLY A 1085 2.09 -29.44 -2.70
CA GLY A 1085 3.25 -28.86 -3.36
C GLY A 1085 4.41 -29.86 -3.42
N ASP A 1086 5.56 -29.39 -3.88
CA ASP A 1086 6.75 -30.24 -4.03
C ASP A 1086 7.31 -30.68 -2.66
N GLU A 1087 7.16 -29.84 -1.62
CA GLU A 1087 7.56 -30.14 -0.24
C GLU A 1087 6.74 -31.28 0.38
N GLU A 1088 5.40 -31.27 0.21
CA GLU A 1088 4.56 -32.37 0.72
C GLU A 1088 4.72 -33.66 -0.09
N ILE A 1089 5.05 -33.56 -1.38
CA ILE A 1089 5.43 -34.73 -2.20
C ILE A 1089 6.77 -35.31 -1.72
N GLU A 1090 7.78 -34.48 -1.45
CA GLU A 1090 9.05 -34.94 -0.89
C GLU A 1090 8.88 -35.55 0.50
N ALA A 1091 8.01 -34.98 1.35
CA ALA A 1091 7.67 -35.54 2.67
C ALA A 1091 6.94 -36.89 2.60
N LEU A 1092 6.14 -37.15 1.55
CA LEU A 1092 5.47 -38.43 1.30
C LEU A 1092 6.42 -39.52 0.76
N PHE A 1093 7.48 -39.13 0.04
CA PHE A 1093 8.49 -40.03 -0.52
C PHE A 1093 9.83 -40.04 0.23
N ALA A 1094 9.88 -39.42 1.42
CA ALA A 1094 11.06 -39.40 2.29
C ALA A 1094 11.52 -40.83 2.67
N PRO A 1095 12.84 -41.09 2.81
CA PRO A 1095 13.35 -42.37 3.28
C PRO A 1095 12.83 -42.75 4.66
N LEU A 1096 12.66 -44.06 4.90
CA LEU A 1096 12.35 -44.56 6.23
C LEU A 1096 13.44 -44.11 7.23
N PRO A 1097 13.06 -43.73 8.47
CA PRO A 1097 14.04 -43.45 9.50
C PRO A 1097 14.91 -44.69 9.74
N GLY A 1098 16.23 -44.46 9.79
CA GLY A 1098 17.22 -45.50 10.06
C GLY A 1098 16.92 -46.21 11.38
N LYS A 1099 17.25 -47.50 11.48
CA LYS A 1099 17.05 -48.29 12.70
C LYS A 1099 17.70 -47.55 13.89
N ARG A 1100 16.88 -47.07 14.84
CA ARG A 1100 17.39 -46.61 16.13
C ARG A 1100 18.17 -47.77 16.75
N GLY A 1101 19.38 -47.47 17.22
CA GLY A 1101 20.14 -48.43 18.04
C GLY A 1101 19.32 -48.83 19.26
N ARG A 1102 19.54 -50.06 19.74
CA ARG A 1102 19.05 -50.52 21.05
C ARG A 1102 19.71 -49.73 22.17
#